data_AF-A0A8T8X0W7-F1
#
_entry.id   AF-A0A8T8X0W7-F1
#
_cell.length_a   1.000
_cell.length_b   1.000
_cell.length_c   1.000
_cell.angle_alpha   90.00
_cell.angle_beta   90.00
_cell.angle_gamma   90.00
#
_symmetry.space_group_name_H-M   'P 1'
#
loop_
_entity.id
_entity.type
_entity.pdbx_description
1 polymer ?
#
loop_
_entity_poly.entity_id
_entity_poly.type
_entity_poly.pdbx_seq_one_letter_code
_entity_poly.pdbx_strand_id
1 'polypeptide(L)'
;MKTIKWSTLVNLLLIPAAVNAKPFDHRELLGRDVEIGQLPIPSTYDAPRFRWWWPGGWVEPDVLKSEMQSIAAAGFGGGEISDVQDSIKVSMDPRIYGWARDRWNAGVLAAYKTAERLGVYVDMTLGPHWPTGVPGFSPDSPETSKELVHGKLLLAAGHSYSGSLPLPVAKPSGEETGNPSVNATAKLVAILAARTSAASANQTVVAFEPSSVLNLTKYYHKDQLCWTAPKDGTYIVVAVYGRGTGQIQNMYDGNPNAPKVTYPSPAYIVDHFSTAGVDASVNYWNNHILNDELRQIMKSQGGSIFEDSLELKYKQYWTLNFMEEFQKRRGYDLTPYLLYVLKDSTTFIGNDEVARGVGYDFYSTITDLYIDYRVQGLKKFANGLGLKLRLQPYTATLNSSRAAAAVDIPEGESLGFEGDKDAFRVLATGRDVAGRTKILSNELGAYMGKAYGVTWNFLLGTANLDYSLGVSHAVIHGFPYRDSPSSAWPGFAPFTPLGSSSNGFADAWGPRQPQWLFASNASIYMARAHNILQTGSPSVDVAILNTDWGVTATWKDTGLNDAGYSYQFPTAELLREYSATVKNKHLLPDGPRYKAILVDNTTYLDPDTARQIRSFAESGLPVVIVGDAPSQPQSFCTDCFRAKDQIKEIFKSVLSLQTTKQVSSQADAPAALRSLGINPSVRYSTSSNVSLITTKRRVSDSESIYFVYSSVALTETVSLEGEGYPLMLNLWTGDVTPLAAFDTADGYTRVNLSLGENAAQALYLGKKNPYGLRNLSRYVTATDASVFAQSENIYLQTSKNGTHSAKLSDGRSVNVAFGNVPSPIALKSWVLSVEDWSPLIVNETGLKSSLTSKVTLPSISLNSLESWTNISGLESASGIGTYRTTVNLSLGLSSNSSGEGLAVFINFGDVGGSWGLKINNVPVNGVDFLSSAPLEITPYVKNGPNDLEITVATTLWNKLRKTWPAIYGSLEVQKVGLLGPVTLTYYAQKQI
;
A
#
# COMPACT_ATOMS: atom_id res chain seq x y z
N MET A 1 55.88 -21.16 -39.50
CA MET A 1 55.62 -20.31 -40.68
C MET A 1 54.20 -19.76 -40.58
N LYS A 2 54.11 -18.42 -40.46
CA LYS A 2 53.00 -17.48 -40.76
C LYS A 2 51.59 -17.67 -40.15
N THR A 3 51.40 -16.96 -39.03
CA THR A 3 50.33 -15.99 -38.71
C THR A 3 49.34 -15.59 -39.82
N ILE A 4 48.04 -15.53 -39.48
CA ILE A 4 47.14 -14.40 -39.78
C ILE A 4 46.22 -14.16 -38.56
N LYS A 5 46.28 -12.94 -38.02
CA LYS A 5 45.34 -12.37 -37.02
C LYS A 5 44.09 -11.84 -37.75
N TRP A 6 42.91 -12.07 -37.19
CA TRP A 6 41.73 -11.24 -37.42
C TRP A 6 41.27 -10.65 -36.10
N SER A 7 41.78 -9.45 -35.82
CA SER A 7 41.12 -8.45 -35.01
C SER A 7 39.97 -7.83 -35.81
N THR A 8 38.95 -7.34 -35.11
CA THR A 8 37.87 -6.38 -35.51
C THR A 8 36.46 -6.97 -35.58
N LEU A 9 35.78 -7.05 -34.43
CA LEU A 9 34.35 -6.74 -34.20
C LEU A 9 34.01 -6.99 -32.73
N VAL A 10 34.59 -6.15 -31.86
CA VAL A 10 34.17 -5.97 -30.48
C VAL A 10 33.89 -4.47 -30.35
N ASN A 11 32.60 -4.10 -30.35
CA ASN A 11 32.00 -2.93 -29.70
C ASN A 11 30.71 -2.51 -30.42
N LEU A 12 29.57 -2.73 -29.78
CA LEU A 12 28.59 -1.67 -29.46
C LEU A 12 27.60 -2.18 -28.40
N LEU A 13 28.13 -2.57 -27.24
CA LEU A 13 27.38 -2.56 -25.98
C LEU A 13 27.64 -1.18 -25.38
N LEU A 14 26.75 -0.23 -25.63
CA LEU A 14 26.63 0.97 -24.81
C LEU A 14 26.06 0.54 -23.45
N ILE A 15 26.95 0.00 -22.62
CA ILE A 15 26.80 -0.01 -21.18
C ILE A 15 26.96 1.46 -20.77
N PRO A 16 25.95 2.14 -20.20
CA PRO A 16 26.27 3.30 -19.40
C PRO A 16 27.12 2.76 -18.27
N ALA A 17 28.40 3.14 -18.24
CA ALA A 17 29.24 2.91 -17.08
C ALA A 17 28.40 3.21 -15.84
N ALA A 18 28.45 2.33 -14.84
CA ALA A 18 27.99 2.65 -13.50
C ALA A 18 28.83 3.84 -13.03
N VAL A 19 28.40 5.04 -13.43
CA VAL A 19 28.86 6.27 -12.83
C VAL A 19 28.31 6.12 -11.41
N ASN A 20 29.21 5.94 -10.45
CA ASN A 20 29.06 6.63 -9.18
C ASN A 20 28.92 8.11 -9.53
N ALA A 21 27.76 8.50 -10.05
CA ALA A 21 27.40 9.87 -10.22
C ALA A 21 27.20 10.28 -8.78
N LYS A 22 28.24 10.90 -8.20
CA LYS A 22 27.99 11.90 -7.17
C LYS A 22 26.77 12.67 -7.70
N PRO A 23 25.66 12.76 -6.94
CA PRO A 23 24.55 13.60 -7.36
C PRO A 23 25.17 14.94 -7.76
N PHE A 24 24.95 15.30 -9.02
CA PHE A 24 25.54 16.49 -9.61
C PHE A 24 25.16 17.67 -8.72
N ASP A 25 26.13 18.32 -8.08
CA ASP A 25 25.86 19.41 -7.17
C ASP A 25 25.45 20.62 -8.00
N HIS A 26 24.14 20.90 -8.03
CA HIS A 26 23.55 22.05 -8.71
C HIS A 26 24.26 23.37 -8.33
N ARG A 27 24.92 23.43 -7.17
CA ARG A 27 25.73 24.56 -6.71
C ARG A 27 26.92 24.88 -7.63
N GLU A 28 27.54 23.88 -8.27
CA GLU A 28 28.70 24.11 -9.16
C GLU A 28 28.31 24.88 -10.44
N LEU A 29 27.09 24.71 -10.94
CA LEU A 29 26.57 25.49 -12.07
C LEU A 29 26.05 26.88 -11.66
N LEU A 30 25.57 27.01 -10.43
CA LEU A 30 24.83 28.20 -10.01
C LEU A 30 25.72 29.43 -9.81
N GLY A 31 27.00 29.29 -9.46
CA GLY A 31 27.91 30.44 -9.23
C GLY A 31 27.34 31.52 -8.29
N ARG A 32 26.30 31.17 -7.52
CA ARG A 32 25.50 32.02 -6.64
C ARG A 32 25.57 31.37 -5.27
N ASP A 33 26.01 32.13 -4.27
CA ASP A 33 25.95 31.77 -2.86
C ASP A 33 24.49 31.68 -2.41
N VAL A 34 23.79 30.60 -2.79
CA VAL A 34 22.44 30.30 -2.31
C VAL A 34 22.56 29.27 -1.19
N GLU A 35 22.29 29.68 0.04
CA GLU A 35 22.06 28.73 1.14
C GLU A 35 20.71 28.04 0.89
N ILE A 36 20.74 26.84 0.29
CA ILE A 36 19.58 25.94 0.13
C ILE A 36 19.76 24.78 1.09
N GLY A 37 18.74 24.51 1.92
CA GLY A 37 18.73 23.34 2.80
C GLY A 37 18.53 22.07 1.98
N GLN A 38 18.93 20.92 2.49
CA GLN A 38 18.77 19.65 1.78
C GLN A 38 18.11 18.63 2.68
N LEU A 39 17.14 17.90 2.12
CA LEU A 39 16.70 16.64 2.68
C LEU A 39 17.89 15.66 2.66
N PRO A 40 18.05 14.82 3.70
CA PRO A 40 19.02 13.75 3.66
C PRO A 40 18.81 12.90 2.40
N ILE A 41 19.90 12.50 1.75
CA ILE A 41 19.82 11.49 0.69
C ILE A 41 19.32 10.21 1.37
N PRO A 42 18.13 9.69 1.00
CA PRO A 42 17.61 8.48 1.63
C PRO A 42 18.58 7.32 1.41
N SER A 43 18.68 6.44 2.40
CA SER A 43 19.38 5.17 2.20
C SER A 43 18.70 4.40 1.08
N THR A 44 19.46 3.70 0.25
CA THR A 44 18.90 2.77 -0.75
C THR A 44 18.04 1.70 -0.07
N TYR A 45 18.33 1.35 1.18
CA TYR A 45 17.51 0.43 1.98
C TYR A 45 16.08 0.93 2.29
N ASP A 46 15.90 2.27 2.32
CA ASP A 46 14.62 2.95 2.62
C ASP A 46 13.79 3.25 1.35
N ALA A 47 14.40 3.07 0.17
CA ALA A 47 13.76 3.28 -1.11
C ALA A 47 12.66 2.23 -1.39
N PRO A 48 11.70 2.54 -2.29
CA PRO A 48 10.71 1.54 -2.74
C PRO A 48 11.39 0.30 -3.31
N ARG A 49 10.70 -0.84 -3.21
CA ARG A 49 11.16 -2.14 -3.74
C ARG A 49 10.21 -2.62 -4.82
N PHE A 50 10.54 -3.73 -5.47
CA PHE A 50 9.61 -4.43 -6.35
C PHE A 50 9.24 -5.80 -5.78
N ARG A 51 8.02 -6.26 -6.04
CA ARG A 51 7.77 -7.69 -6.16
C ARG A 51 8.58 -8.22 -7.34
N TRP A 52 9.50 -9.15 -7.13
CA TRP A 52 10.41 -9.68 -8.14
C TRP A 52 9.96 -11.08 -8.57
N TRP A 53 9.23 -11.14 -9.68
CA TRP A 53 8.53 -12.33 -10.12
C TRP A 53 9.46 -13.32 -10.82
N TRP A 54 9.64 -14.49 -10.22
CA TRP A 54 10.47 -15.56 -10.76
C TRP A 54 9.61 -16.67 -11.37
N PRO A 55 9.97 -17.20 -12.55
CA PRO A 55 9.31 -18.38 -13.14
C PRO A 55 9.78 -19.68 -12.44
N GLY A 56 9.67 -19.73 -11.11
CA GLY A 56 10.27 -20.76 -10.28
C GLY A 56 11.80 -20.83 -10.42
N GLY A 57 12.35 -22.03 -10.41
CA GLY A 57 13.78 -22.28 -10.60
C GLY A 57 14.28 -22.04 -12.03
N TRP A 58 13.45 -21.58 -12.98
CA TRP A 58 13.91 -21.16 -14.33
C TRP A 58 14.61 -19.79 -14.25
N VAL A 59 15.71 -19.74 -13.50
CA VAL A 59 16.49 -18.52 -13.31
C VAL A 59 17.97 -18.82 -13.49
N GLU A 60 18.71 -17.82 -13.95
CA GLU A 60 20.16 -17.88 -14.08
C GLU A 60 20.80 -16.83 -13.15
N PRO A 61 21.76 -17.21 -12.29
CA PRO A 61 22.44 -16.30 -11.37
C PRO A 61 22.95 -15.00 -11.99
N ASP A 62 23.52 -15.06 -13.20
CA ASP A 62 24.06 -13.88 -13.90
C ASP A 62 22.95 -12.92 -14.36
N VAL A 63 21.78 -13.44 -14.73
CA VAL A 63 20.63 -12.61 -15.10
C VAL A 63 20.07 -11.93 -13.85
N LEU A 64 19.92 -12.68 -12.76
CA LEU A 64 19.46 -12.14 -11.47
C LEU A 64 20.38 -11.04 -10.95
N LYS A 65 21.70 -11.21 -11.10
CA LYS A 65 22.67 -10.16 -10.80
C LYS A 65 22.46 -8.91 -11.65
N SER A 66 22.25 -9.06 -12.95
CA SER A 66 22.01 -7.94 -13.88
C SER A 66 20.69 -7.20 -13.59
N GLU A 67 19.65 -7.92 -13.18
CA GLU A 67 18.36 -7.34 -12.81
C GLU A 67 18.46 -6.57 -11.50
N MET A 68 19.08 -7.15 -10.47
CA MET A 68 19.33 -6.45 -9.21
C MET A 68 20.21 -5.20 -9.41
N GLN A 69 21.21 -5.27 -10.29
CA GLN A 69 21.99 -4.09 -10.70
C GLN A 69 21.12 -3.02 -11.36
N SER A 70 20.15 -3.41 -12.19
CA SER A 70 19.24 -2.48 -12.85
C SER A 70 18.27 -1.82 -11.87
N ILE A 71 17.74 -2.60 -10.92
CA ILE A 71 16.89 -2.12 -9.81
C ILE A 71 17.66 -1.08 -8.98
N ALA A 72 18.85 -1.44 -8.51
CA ALA A 72 19.68 -0.55 -7.69
C ALA A 72 20.12 0.71 -8.46
N ALA A 73 20.52 0.57 -9.73
CA ALA A 73 20.93 1.71 -10.57
C ALA A 73 19.78 2.69 -10.85
N ALA A 74 18.54 2.21 -10.86
CA ALA A 74 17.34 3.04 -10.95
C ALA A 74 16.92 3.63 -9.58
N GLY A 75 17.68 3.43 -8.51
CA GLY A 75 17.44 4.02 -7.19
C GLY A 75 16.42 3.29 -6.33
N PHE A 76 16.04 2.06 -6.69
CA PHE A 76 15.14 1.23 -5.89
C PHE A 76 15.91 0.40 -4.86
N GLY A 77 15.26 0.11 -3.74
CA GLY A 77 15.84 -0.51 -2.56
C GLY A 77 15.92 -2.03 -2.58
N GLY A 78 15.68 -2.64 -3.74
CA GLY A 78 15.79 -4.08 -3.94
C GLY A 78 14.52 -4.74 -4.48
N GLY A 79 14.46 -6.06 -4.32
CA GLY A 79 13.38 -6.89 -4.83
C GLY A 79 12.96 -7.98 -3.83
N GLU A 80 11.67 -8.30 -3.82
CA GLU A 80 11.09 -9.42 -3.09
C GLU A 80 10.97 -10.63 -4.01
N ILE A 81 11.72 -11.70 -3.75
CA ILE A 81 11.63 -12.93 -4.55
C ILE A 81 10.28 -13.59 -4.29
N SER A 82 9.50 -13.76 -5.35
CA SER A 82 8.21 -14.44 -5.35
C SER A 82 8.10 -15.30 -6.61
N ASP A 83 7.87 -16.61 -6.45
CA ASP A 83 7.69 -17.48 -7.62
C ASP A 83 6.26 -17.36 -8.14
N VAL A 84 6.10 -17.00 -9.41
CA VAL A 84 4.81 -16.90 -10.10
C VAL A 84 4.95 -17.53 -11.47
N GLN A 85 4.06 -18.45 -11.83
CA GLN A 85 4.17 -19.25 -13.06
C GLN A 85 2.86 -19.25 -13.88
N ASP A 86 1.91 -18.40 -13.52
CA ASP A 86 0.55 -18.33 -14.05
C ASP A 86 0.49 -18.13 -15.57
N SER A 87 1.42 -17.39 -16.17
CA SER A 87 1.45 -17.24 -17.63
C SER A 87 2.22 -18.34 -18.37
N ILE A 88 2.88 -19.27 -17.66
CA ILE A 88 3.70 -20.33 -18.28
C ILE A 88 2.81 -21.49 -18.70
N LYS A 89 2.79 -21.79 -20.01
CA LYS A 89 1.89 -22.81 -20.59
C LYS A 89 2.58 -24.11 -21.00
N VAL A 90 3.87 -24.24 -20.68
CA VAL A 90 4.67 -25.44 -20.98
C VAL A 90 5.06 -26.15 -19.70
N SER A 91 5.20 -27.48 -19.76
CA SER A 91 5.58 -28.27 -18.59
C SER A 91 7.02 -27.97 -18.16
N MET A 92 7.24 -27.82 -16.86
CA MET A 92 8.54 -27.71 -16.23
C MET A 92 8.70 -28.84 -15.21
N ASP A 93 9.87 -29.47 -15.17
CA ASP A 93 10.15 -30.51 -14.18
C ASP A 93 10.38 -29.88 -12.79
N PRO A 94 9.49 -30.08 -11.80
CA PRO A 94 9.62 -29.48 -10.48
C PRO A 94 10.82 -30.03 -9.68
N ARG A 95 11.46 -31.12 -10.15
CA ARG A 95 12.71 -31.61 -9.56
C ARG A 95 13.90 -30.71 -9.88
N ILE A 96 13.84 -30.00 -11.01
CA ILE A 96 14.90 -29.12 -11.51
C ILE A 96 14.52 -27.65 -11.25
N TYR A 97 13.30 -27.27 -11.62
CA TYR A 97 12.82 -25.88 -11.62
C TYR A 97 11.80 -25.59 -10.50
N GLY A 98 11.61 -26.51 -9.56
CA GLY A 98 10.74 -26.28 -8.40
C GLY A 98 11.36 -25.35 -7.37
N TRP A 99 10.51 -24.80 -6.51
CA TRP A 99 10.91 -23.98 -5.37
C TRP A 99 11.81 -24.77 -4.40
N ALA A 100 12.81 -24.08 -3.82
CA ALA A 100 13.80 -24.66 -2.91
C ALA A 100 14.61 -25.85 -3.50
N ARG A 101 14.80 -25.87 -4.83
CA ARG A 101 15.72 -26.79 -5.52
C ARG A 101 17.05 -26.11 -5.82
N ASP A 102 18.08 -26.90 -6.15
CA ASP A 102 19.46 -26.44 -6.30
C ASP A 102 19.58 -25.19 -7.20
N ARG A 103 18.87 -25.18 -8.34
CA ARG A 103 18.89 -24.05 -9.27
C ARG A 103 18.25 -22.78 -8.71
N TRP A 104 17.12 -22.93 -8.02
CA TRP A 104 16.44 -21.82 -7.34
C TRP A 104 17.29 -21.29 -6.17
N ASN A 105 17.82 -22.17 -5.33
CA ASN A 105 18.70 -21.83 -4.20
C ASN A 105 19.97 -21.11 -4.66
N ALA A 106 20.58 -21.55 -5.77
CA ALA A 106 21.72 -20.86 -6.38
C ALA A 106 21.37 -19.44 -6.84
N GLY A 107 20.16 -19.26 -7.38
CA GLY A 107 19.62 -17.94 -7.73
C GLY A 107 19.43 -17.05 -6.50
N VAL A 108 18.82 -17.56 -5.42
CA VAL A 108 18.64 -16.83 -4.16
C VAL A 108 19.98 -16.36 -3.59
N LEU A 109 20.96 -17.26 -3.51
CA LEU A 109 22.29 -16.92 -3.01
C LEU A 109 22.97 -15.83 -3.87
N ALA A 110 22.82 -15.91 -5.19
CA ALA A 110 23.37 -14.90 -6.11
C ALA A 110 22.68 -13.53 -5.97
N ALA A 111 21.36 -13.52 -5.75
CA ALA A 111 20.59 -12.31 -5.47
C ALA A 111 21.07 -11.65 -4.18
N TYR A 112 21.14 -12.39 -3.07
CA TYR A 112 21.61 -11.88 -1.77
C TYR A 112 23.06 -11.37 -1.83
N LYS A 113 23.99 -12.11 -2.45
CA LYS A 113 25.38 -11.66 -2.65
C LYS A 113 25.47 -10.38 -3.48
N THR A 114 24.63 -10.26 -4.51
CA THR A 114 24.61 -9.07 -5.36
C THR A 114 24.03 -7.89 -4.61
N ALA A 115 22.95 -8.08 -3.87
CA ALA A 115 22.30 -7.06 -3.07
C ALA A 115 23.21 -6.53 -1.95
N GLU A 116 23.95 -7.41 -1.28
CA GLU A 116 24.98 -7.03 -0.30
C GLU A 116 26.03 -6.09 -0.89
N ARG A 117 26.54 -6.42 -2.08
CA ARG A 117 27.52 -5.56 -2.77
C ARG A 117 26.93 -4.21 -3.18
N LEU A 118 25.64 -4.16 -3.49
CA LEU A 118 24.96 -2.96 -3.99
C LEU A 118 24.33 -2.10 -2.89
N GLY A 119 24.24 -2.59 -1.65
CA GLY A 119 23.60 -1.88 -0.55
C GLY A 119 22.08 -1.81 -0.70
N VAL A 120 21.44 -2.90 -1.12
CA VAL A 120 19.98 -3.02 -1.26
C VAL A 120 19.48 -4.29 -0.57
N TYR A 121 18.18 -4.40 -0.31
CA TYR A 121 17.61 -5.59 0.32
C TYR A 121 17.14 -6.63 -0.70
N VAL A 122 17.13 -7.89 -0.24
CA VAL A 122 16.32 -8.94 -0.86
C VAL A 122 15.29 -9.34 0.19
N ASP A 123 14.02 -9.22 -0.18
CA ASP A 123 12.92 -9.81 0.58
C ASP A 123 12.55 -11.16 -0.08
N MET A 124 11.82 -12.03 0.62
CA MET A 124 11.42 -13.32 0.04
C MET A 124 10.10 -13.81 0.61
N THR A 125 9.21 -14.32 -0.24
CA THR A 125 7.97 -14.98 0.20
C THR A 125 8.28 -16.22 1.04
N LEU A 126 7.48 -16.44 2.07
CA LEU A 126 7.66 -17.57 3.00
C LEU A 126 7.41 -18.94 2.33
N GLY A 127 6.46 -18.97 1.39
CA GLY A 127 6.13 -20.15 0.59
C GLY A 127 6.52 -20.00 -0.88
N PRO A 128 6.34 -21.07 -1.68
CA PRO A 128 6.58 -21.06 -3.12
C PRO A 128 5.60 -20.14 -3.87
N HIS A 129 4.45 -19.84 -3.27
CA HIS A 129 3.42 -18.91 -3.73
C HIS A 129 2.57 -18.61 -2.48
N TRP A 130 1.50 -17.84 -2.63
CA TRP A 130 0.49 -17.63 -1.60
C TRP A 130 -0.79 -18.47 -1.82
N PRO A 131 -1.51 -18.83 -0.74
CA PRO A 131 -1.10 -18.73 0.67
C PRO A 131 0.10 -19.65 0.97
N THR A 132 0.76 -19.45 2.13
CA THR A 132 1.94 -20.25 2.48
C THR A 132 1.59 -21.74 2.57
N GLY A 133 2.23 -22.55 1.74
CA GLY A 133 2.15 -24.01 1.79
C GLY A 133 3.51 -24.68 1.78
N VAL A 134 3.56 -25.92 2.28
CA VAL A 134 4.79 -26.70 2.40
C VAL A 134 4.58 -28.11 1.81
N PRO A 135 5.48 -28.62 0.95
CA PRO A 135 5.36 -29.97 0.41
C PRO A 135 5.80 -31.02 1.46
N GLY A 136 5.49 -32.29 1.20
CA GLY A 136 5.82 -33.41 2.09
C GLY A 136 4.75 -33.78 3.13
N PHE A 137 3.63 -33.05 3.18
CA PHE A 137 2.50 -33.35 4.07
C PHE A 137 1.28 -33.88 3.31
N SER A 138 0.27 -34.36 4.06
CA SER A 138 -1.05 -34.70 3.54
C SER A 138 -2.12 -33.77 4.14
N PRO A 139 -3.36 -33.77 3.60
CA PRO A 139 -4.47 -33.02 4.21
C PRO A 139 -4.71 -33.38 5.70
N ASP A 140 -4.42 -34.62 6.11
CA ASP A 140 -4.64 -35.11 7.47
C ASP A 140 -3.49 -34.81 8.45
N SER A 141 -2.33 -34.41 7.94
CA SER A 141 -1.17 -33.98 8.74
C SER A 141 -1.56 -32.83 9.69
N PRO A 142 -1.15 -32.83 10.98
CA PRO A 142 -1.42 -31.72 11.90
C PRO A 142 -0.94 -30.35 11.41
N GLU A 143 0.11 -30.32 10.59
CA GLU A 143 0.77 -29.13 10.06
C GLU A 143 -0.04 -28.39 8.99
N THR A 144 -0.99 -29.06 8.35
CA THR A 144 -1.79 -28.48 7.26
C THR A 144 -3.08 -27.86 7.78
N SER A 145 -3.64 -26.90 7.05
CA SER A 145 -4.86 -26.19 7.43
C SER A 145 -6.07 -27.11 7.65
N LYS A 146 -6.93 -26.71 8.58
CA LYS A 146 -8.13 -27.45 8.99
C LYS A 146 -9.38 -26.61 8.81
N GLU A 147 -10.50 -27.28 8.59
CA GLU A 147 -11.83 -26.67 8.51
C GLU A 147 -12.86 -27.43 9.33
N LEU A 148 -13.85 -26.70 9.83
CA LEU A 148 -15.02 -27.24 10.52
C LEU A 148 -16.15 -27.45 9.49
N VAL A 149 -16.71 -28.65 9.46
CA VAL A 149 -17.78 -29.07 8.54
C VAL A 149 -18.80 -29.93 9.27
N HIS A 150 -19.93 -30.23 8.64
CA HIS A 150 -20.94 -31.05 9.29
C HIS A 150 -21.65 -32.03 8.36
N GLY A 151 -22.13 -33.12 8.95
CA GLY A 151 -23.18 -33.98 8.39
C GLY A 151 -24.49 -33.74 9.13
N LYS A 152 -25.62 -33.99 8.47
CA LYS A 152 -26.95 -33.78 9.07
C LYS A 152 -27.98 -34.81 8.65
N LEU A 153 -28.92 -35.09 9.54
CA LEU A 153 -30.13 -35.88 9.27
C LEU A 153 -31.31 -35.34 10.08
N LEU A 154 -32.53 -35.57 9.59
CA LEU A 154 -33.76 -35.08 10.20
C LEU A 154 -34.53 -36.26 10.81
N LEU A 155 -34.95 -36.13 12.07
CA LEU A 155 -35.73 -37.13 12.80
C LEU A 155 -37.10 -36.57 13.18
N ALA A 156 -38.15 -37.29 12.81
CA ALA A 156 -39.51 -36.97 13.25
C ALA A 156 -39.67 -37.20 14.77
N ALA A 157 -40.67 -36.54 15.35
CA ALA A 157 -41.01 -36.68 16.76
C ALA A 157 -41.16 -38.16 17.19
N GLY A 158 -40.46 -38.57 18.25
CA GLY A 158 -40.49 -39.94 18.75
C GLY A 158 -39.77 -40.99 17.91
N HIS A 159 -39.15 -40.62 16.78
CA HIS A 159 -38.44 -41.56 15.92
C HIS A 159 -37.12 -42.01 16.54
N SER A 160 -36.82 -43.30 16.48
CA SER A 160 -35.55 -43.86 16.96
C SER A 160 -34.58 -44.05 15.81
N TYR A 161 -33.36 -43.55 15.98
CA TYR A 161 -32.26 -43.71 15.03
C TYR A 161 -31.19 -44.62 15.63
N SER A 162 -30.74 -45.60 14.84
CA SER A 162 -29.63 -46.49 15.16
C SER A 162 -28.82 -46.70 13.89
N GLY A 163 -27.72 -45.97 13.73
CA GLY A 163 -26.94 -46.03 12.50
C GLY A 163 -25.68 -45.18 12.54
N SER A 164 -24.90 -45.26 11.46
CA SER A 164 -23.69 -44.46 11.28
C SER A 164 -24.00 -42.99 11.12
N LEU A 165 -23.12 -42.12 11.62
CA LEU A 165 -23.33 -40.67 11.53
C LEU A 165 -23.40 -40.20 10.08
N PRO A 166 -24.17 -39.13 9.79
CA PRO A 166 -24.14 -38.51 8.48
C PRO A 166 -22.72 -37.97 8.23
N LEU A 167 -22.20 -38.24 7.03
CA LEU A 167 -20.91 -37.72 6.58
C LEU A 167 -21.01 -36.22 6.26
N PRO A 168 -19.88 -35.49 6.21
CA PRO A 168 -19.86 -34.09 5.83
C PRO A 168 -20.60 -33.83 4.52
N VAL A 169 -21.50 -32.84 4.51
CA VAL A 169 -22.29 -32.48 3.31
C VAL A 169 -21.49 -31.70 2.28
N ALA A 170 -20.43 -31.01 2.71
CA ALA A 170 -19.55 -30.24 1.85
C ALA A 170 -18.29 -31.03 1.49
N LYS A 171 -17.81 -30.87 0.25
CA LYS A 171 -16.50 -31.35 -0.20
C LYS A 171 -15.35 -30.56 0.43
N PRO A 172 -14.15 -31.14 0.60
CA PRO A 172 -12.98 -30.41 1.12
C PRO A 172 -12.71 -29.16 0.31
N SER A 173 -12.40 -28.04 0.97
CA SER A 173 -12.16 -26.77 0.28
C SER A 173 -11.09 -26.84 -0.82
N GLY A 174 -10.09 -27.71 -0.69
CA GLY A 174 -9.06 -27.91 -1.71
C GLY A 174 -9.60 -28.36 -3.07
N GLU A 175 -10.70 -29.12 -3.11
CA GLU A 175 -11.35 -29.53 -4.37
C GLU A 175 -11.93 -28.35 -5.14
N GLU A 176 -12.34 -27.30 -4.42
CA GLU A 176 -12.91 -26.09 -5.00
C GLU A 176 -11.83 -25.06 -5.38
N THR A 177 -10.59 -25.27 -4.93
CA THR A 177 -9.47 -24.33 -5.13
C THR A 177 -8.32 -24.94 -5.94
N GLY A 178 -8.63 -25.85 -6.85
CA GLY A 178 -7.67 -26.35 -7.84
C GLY A 178 -6.91 -27.63 -7.47
N ASN A 179 -7.25 -28.30 -6.35
CA ASN A 179 -6.75 -29.63 -6.04
C ASN A 179 -7.82 -30.70 -6.31
N PRO A 180 -7.86 -31.33 -7.49
CA PRO A 180 -9.00 -32.15 -7.94
C PRO A 180 -9.19 -33.46 -7.18
N SER A 181 -8.28 -33.85 -6.28
CA SER A 181 -8.40 -35.10 -5.50
C SER A 181 -7.84 -34.90 -4.10
N VAL A 182 -8.71 -34.53 -3.17
CA VAL A 182 -8.38 -34.38 -1.75
C VAL A 182 -8.86 -35.60 -0.98
N ASN A 183 -7.92 -36.31 -0.35
CA ASN A 183 -8.26 -37.33 0.64
C ASN A 183 -8.05 -36.75 2.05
N ALA A 184 -9.14 -36.39 2.71
CA ALA A 184 -9.15 -35.82 4.05
C ALA A 184 -10.13 -36.58 4.96
N THR A 185 -9.64 -37.06 6.10
CA THR A 185 -10.42 -37.82 7.07
C THR A 185 -11.18 -36.87 8.00
N ALA A 186 -12.51 -36.99 8.01
CA ALA A 186 -13.36 -36.26 8.94
C ALA A 186 -13.27 -36.82 10.36
N LYS A 187 -12.82 -35.99 11.32
CA LYS A 187 -12.71 -36.35 12.74
C LYS A 187 -13.88 -35.73 13.50
N LEU A 188 -14.64 -36.57 14.20
CA LEU A 188 -15.82 -36.13 14.96
C LEU A 188 -15.40 -35.15 16.07
N VAL A 189 -16.07 -34.00 16.12
CA VAL A 189 -15.93 -32.98 17.17
C VAL A 189 -17.07 -33.08 18.17
N ALA A 190 -18.31 -33.08 17.66
CA ALA A 190 -19.50 -33.18 18.49
C ALA A 190 -20.70 -33.70 17.68
N ILE A 191 -21.71 -34.22 18.39
CA ILE A 191 -23.03 -34.50 17.82
C ILE A 191 -24.04 -33.65 18.56
N LEU A 192 -24.78 -32.82 17.84
CA LEU A 192 -25.85 -31.99 18.39
C LEU A 192 -27.19 -32.41 17.82
N ALA A 193 -28.24 -32.32 18.64
CA ALA A 193 -29.62 -32.37 18.16
C ALA A 193 -30.36 -31.12 18.61
N ALA A 194 -31.17 -30.54 17.73
CA ALA A 194 -32.00 -29.39 18.06
C ALA A 194 -33.37 -29.52 17.39
N ARG A 195 -34.42 -29.12 18.10
CA ARG A 195 -35.78 -29.04 17.54
C ARG A 195 -35.78 -28.00 16.42
N THR A 196 -36.43 -28.33 15.31
CA THR A 196 -36.41 -27.53 14.09
C THR A 196 -37.76 -27.55 13.39
N SER A 197 -38.04 -26.49 12.64
CA SER A 197 -39.15 -26.43 11.67
C SER A 197 -38.72 -26.82 10.25
N ALA A 198 -37.48 -27.29 10.07
CA ALA A 198 -36.96 -27.68 8.76
C ALA A 198 -37.82 -28.78 8.11
N ALA A 199 -38.19 -28.56 6.86
CA ALA A 199 -38.97 -29.51 6.08
C ALA A 199 -38.11 -30.65 5.50
N SER A 200 -36.80 -30.44 5.42
CA SER A 200 -35.84 -31.39 4.87
C SER A 200 -34.45 -31.15 5.46
N ALA A 201 -33.68 -32.23 5.62
CA ALA A 201 -32.27 -32.14 5.98
C ALA A 201 -31.46 -31.35 4.94
N ASN A 202 -31.88 -31.29 3.68
CA ASN A 202 -31.10 -30.65 2.60
C ASN A 202 -31.30 -29.13 2.49
N GLN A 203 -32.09 -28.51 3.37
CA GLN A 203 -32.25 -27.06 3.36
C GLN A 203 -30.92 -26.36 3.63
N THR A 204 -30.66 -25.28 2.90
CA THR A 204 -29.46 -24.43 3.06
C THR A 204 -29.58 -23.48 4.25
N VAL A 205 -30.80 -23.20 4.71
CA VAL A 205 -31.09 -22.44 5.91
C VAL A 205 -31.96 -23.29 6.84
N VAL A 206 -31.50 -23.51 8.06
CA VAL A 206 -32.19 -24.37 9.05
C VAL A 206 -32.41 -23.57 10.32
N ALA A 207 -33.67 -23.24 10.60
CA ALA A 207 -34.04 -22.63 11.88
C ALA A 207 -34.09 -23.70 12.97
N PHE A 208 -33.54 -23.42 14.15
CA PHE A 208 -33.61 -24.33 15.29
C PHE A 208 -34.00 -23.61 16.57
N GLU A 209 -34.55 -24.35 17.53
CA GLU A 209 -34.92 -23.82 18.83
C GLU A 209 -33.76 -23.95 19.84
N PRO A 210 -33.19 -22.83 20.32
CA PRO A 210 -31.96 -22.87 21.11
C PRO A 210 -32.08 -23.62 22.44
N SER A 211 -33.24 -23.54 23.11
CA SER A 211 -33.49 -24.23 24.39
C SER A 211 -33.56 -25.76 24.27
N SER A 212 -33.71 -26.27 23.04
CA SER A 212 -33.83 -27.71 22.75
C SER A 212 -32.51 -28.37 22.35
N VAL A 213 -31.39 -27.64 22.33
CA VAL A 213 -30.10 -28.17 21.88
C VAL A 213 -29.59 -29.22 22.88
N LEU A 214 -29.30 -30.42 22.38
CA LEU A 214 -28.80 -31.55 23.14
C LEU A 214 -27.46 -32.00 22.57
N ASN A 215 -26.46 -32.18 23.45
CA ASN A 215 -25.21 -32.85 23.08
C ASN A 215 -25.41 -34.37 23.11
N LEU A 216 -25.40 -34.98 21.93
CA LEU A 216 -25.59 -36.40 21.74
C LEU A 216 -24.29 -37.20 21.63
N THR A 217 -23.12 -36.56 21.75
CA THR A 217 -21.82 -37.21 21.59
C THR A 217 -21.68 -38.47 22.45
N LYS A 218 -22.22 -38.43 23.68
CA LYS A 218 -22.21 -39.57 24.62
C LYS A 218 -23.08 -40.77 24.20
N TYR A 219 -23.95 -40.63 23.19
CA TYR A 219 -24.79 -41.73 22.67
C TYR A 219 -24.18 -42.38 21.42
N TYR A 220 -22.97 -41.95 21.02
CA TYR A 220 -22.24 -42.51 19.91
C TYR A 220 -21.18 -43.50 20.39
N HIS A 221 -21.38 -44.78 20.07
CA HIS A 221 -20.50 -45.88 20.48
C HIS A 221 -20.40 -46.90 19.36
N LYS A 222 -19.22 -47.51 19.18
CA LYS A 222 -18.97 -48.55 18.16
C LYS A 222 -19.45 -48.13 16.77
N ASP A 223 -19.13 -46.89 16.39
CA ASP A 223 -19.49 -46.28 15.11
C ASP A 223 -20.99 -46.15 14.81
N GLN A 224 -21.84 -46.21 15.85
CA GLN A 224 -23.29 -46.05 15.75
C GLN A 224 -23.81 -45.01 16.73
N LEU A 225 -24.70 -44.14 16.24
CA LEU A 225 -25.53 -43.26 17.06
C LEU A 225 -26.84 -43.97 17.35
N CYS A 226 -27.14 -44.18 18.64
CA CYS A 226 -28.39 -44.77 19.11
C CYS A 226 -29.17 -43.73 19.93
N TRP A 227 -30.19 -43.11 19.33
CA TRP A 227 -30.95 -42.04 19.98
C TRP A 227 -32.39 -41.96 19.50
N THR A 228 -33.31 -41.66 20.42
CA THR A 228 -34.73 -41.43 20.12
C THR A 228 -35.05 -39.95 20.25
N ALA A 229 -35.57 -39.36 19.18
CA ALA A 229 -36.00 -37.96 19.19
C ALA A 229 -37.15 -37.77 20.19
N PRO A 230 -37.15 -36.70 20.99
CA PRO A 230 -38.29 -36.34 21.83
C PRO A 230 -39.59 -36.24 21.02
N LYS A 231 -40.72 -36.48 21.68
CA LYS A 231 -42.06 -36.45 21.03
C LYS A 231 -42.61 -35.04 20.82
N ASP A 232 -41.84 -34.01 21.16
CA ASP A 232 -42.26 -32.61 21.18
C ASP A 232 -41.96 -31.85 19.88
N GLY A 233 -41.39 -32.52 18.86
CA GLY A 233 -41.19 -31.93 17.55
C GLY A 233 -40.20 -32.72 16.69
N THR A 234 -39.94 -32.19 15.49
CA THR A 234 -38.90 -32.68 14.59
C THR A 234 -37.55 -32.17 15.06
N TYR A 235 -36.52 -33.02 15.02
CA TYR A 235 -35.15 -32.68 15.39
C TYR A 235 -34.21 -32.78 14.19
N ILE A 236 -33.34 -31.79 14.02
CA ILE A 236 -32.15 -31.93 13.19
C ILE A 236 -31.02 -32.48 14.07
N VAL A 237 -30.41 -33.58 13.63
CA VAL A 237 -29.19 -34.12 14.23
C VAL A 237 -28.02 -33.72 13.34
N VAL A 238 -27.03 -33.04 13.93
CA VAL A 238 -25.86 -32.49 13.25
C VAL A 238 -24.61 -33.13 13.85
N ALA A 239 -23.89 -33.90 13.03
CA ALA A 239 -22.57 -34.40 13.37
C ALA A 239 -21.52 -33.40 12.87
N VAL A 240 -20.81 -32.77 13.79
CA VAL A 240 -19.78 -31.75 13.51
C VAL A 240 -18.43 -32.43 13.42
N TYR A 241 -17.66 -32.13 12.37
CA TYR A 241 -16.35 -32.71 12.12
C TYR A 241 -15.31 -31.64 11.84
N GLY A 242 -14.07 -31.88 12.29
CA GLY A 242 -12.88 -31.20 11.78
C GLY A 242 -12.19 -32.07 10.75
N ARG A 243 -11.67 -31.49 9.67
CA ARG A 243 -10.87 -32.22 8.66
C ARG A 243 -9.79 -31.33 8.03
N GLY A 244 -8.87 -31.96 7.30
CA GLY A 244 -7.95 -31.26 6.40
C GLY A 244 -8.68 -30.52 5.28
N THR A 245 -8.26 -29.29 4.97
CA THR A 245 -8.84 -28.55 3.83
C THR A 245 -8.39 -29.17 2.50
N GLY A 246 -7.16 -29.69 2.44
CA GLY A 246 -6.50 -30.14 1.21
C GLY A 246 -6.15 -29.01 0.24
N GLN A 247 -6.24 -27.76 0.68
CA GLN A 247 -5.86 -26.61 -0.13
C GLN A 247 -4.38 -26.61 -0.47
N ILE A 248 -4.08 -26.10 -1.67
CA ILE A 248 -2.75 -25.82 -2.18
C ILE A 248 -2.68 -24.33 -2.57
N GLN A 249 -1.53 -23.88 -3.09
CA GLN A 249 -1.33 -22.50 -3.55
C GLN A 249 -2.43 -22.07 -4.53
N ASN A 250 -2.79 -20.78 -4.51
CA ASN A 250 -3.70 -20.23 -5.51
C ASN A 250 -2.98 -20.07 -6.85
N MET A 251 -3.62 -20.55 -7.92
CA MET A 251 -3.19 -20.33 -9.32
C MET A 251 -4.30 -19.58 -10.04
N TYR A 252 -4.01 -18.40 -10.59
CA TYR A 252 -5.01 -17.49 -11.17
C TYR A 252 -5.30 -17.76 -12.65
N ASP A 253 -4.45 -18.54 -13.32
CA ASP A 253 -4.63 -18.84 -14.74
C ASP A 253 -5.62 -19.99 -15.02
N GLY A 254 -6.08 -20.68 -13.98
CA GLY A 254 -7.02 -21.79 -14.06
C GLY A 254 -6.53 -22.98 -14.90
N ASN A 255 -5.23 -23.06 -15.22
CA ASN A 255 -4.69 -24.05 -16.13
C ASN A 255 -4.40 -25.35 -15.38
N PRO A 256 -5.10 -26.47 -15.67
CA PRO A 256 -4.83 -27.75 -15.03
C PRO A 256 -3.45 -28.33 -15.40
N ASN A 257 -2.81 -27.80 -16.45
CA ASN A 257 -1.48 -28.17 -16.92
C ASN A 257 -0.40 -27.15 -16.53
N ALA A 258 -0.70 -26.20 -15.62
CA ALA A 258 0.30 -25.27 -15.12
C ALA A 258 1.52 -26.05 -14.60
N PRO A 259 2.75 -25.51 -14.78
CA PRO A 259 3.93 -26.17 -14.26
C PRO A 259 3.81 -26.35 -12.75
N LYS A 260 4.18 -27.54 -12.27
CA LYS A 260 4.14 -27.83 -10.84
C LYS A 260 5.23 -27.00 -10.15
N VAL A 261 4.87 -26.33 -9.07
CA VAL A 261 5.81 -25.47 -8.32
C VAL A 261 6.68 -26.27 -7.36
N THR A 262 6.19 -27.42 -6.88
CA THR A 262 6.83 -28.22 -5.82
C THR A 262 6.88 -29.73 -6.13
N TYR A 263 7.75 -30.45 -5.42
CA TYR A 263 7.99 -31.90 -5.52
C TYR A 263 8.31 -32.48 -4.13
N PRO A 264 8.00 -33.76 -3.80
CA PRO A 264 7.26 -34.74 -4.59
C PRO A 264 5.73 -34.58 -4.53
N SER A 265 5.22 -33.82 -3.58
CA SER A 265 3.80 -33.51 -3.42
C SER A 265 3.54 -32.02 -3.63
N PRO A 266 2.28 -31.63 -3.91
CA PRO A 266 1.87 -30.23 -3.82
C PRO A 266 2.19 -29.67 -2.43
N ALA A 267 2.44 -28.37 -2.38
CA ALA A 267 2.61 -27.68 -1.11
C ALA A 267 1.21 -27.44 -0.51
N TYR A 268 0.84 -28.22 0.51
CA TYR A 268 -0.43 -28.02 1.18
C TYR A 268 -0.35 -26.79 2.08
N ILE A 269 -1.42 -25.97 2.10
CA ILE A 269 -1.50 -24.76 2.91
C ILE A 269 -1.38 -25.14 4.39
N VAL A 270 -0.46 -24.50 5.09
CA VAL A 270 -0.18 -24.80 6.51
C VAL A 270 -1.32 -24.34 7.41
N ASP A 271 -1.40 -24.91 8.61
CA ASP A 271 -2.33 -24.42 9.64
C ASP A 271 -1.85 -23.08 10.20
N HIS A 272 -2.61 -22.01 9.91
CA HIS A 272 -2.30 -20.66 10.37
C HIS A 272 -2.71 -20.42 11.83
N PHE A 273 -3.35 -21.39 12.48
CA PHE A 273 -3.86 -21.26 13.85
C PHE A 273 -3.21 -22.25 14.82
N SER A 274 -2.09 -22.85 14.46
CA SER A 274 -1.32 -23.74 15.33
C SER A 274 0.20 -23.59 15.16
N THR A 275 0.95 -24.01 16.17
CA THR A 275 2.42 -24.03 16.11
C THR A 275 2.94 -25.05 15.10
N ALA A 276 2.19 -26.13 14.82
CA ALA A 276 2.58 -27.15 13.86
C ALA A 276 2.74 -26.57 12.45
N GLY A 277 1.87 -25.65 12.03
CA GLY A 277 2.00 -24.98 10.73
C GLY A 277 3.21 -24.03 10.66
N VAL A 278 3.57 -23.39 11.77
CA VAL A 278 4.81 -22.59 11.86
C VAL A 278 6.03 -23.49 11.75
N ASP A 279 6.07 -24.57 12.54
CA ASP A 279 7.19 -25.51 12.56
C ASP A 279 7.41 -26.14 11.19
N ALA A 280 6.34 -26.46 10.45
CA ALA A 280 6.44 -26.94 9.08
C ALA A 280 7.14 -25.94 8.15
N SER A 281 6.75 -24.66 8.17
CA SER A 281 7.39 -23.61 7.37
C SER A 281 8.87 -23.44 7.75
N VAL A 282 9.15 -23.32 9.05
CA VAL A 282 10.51 -23.09 9.58
C VAL A 282 11.45 -24.26 9.28
N ASN A 283 10.99 -25.49 9.52
CA ASN A 283 11.78 -26.70 9.27
C ASN A 283 12.07 -26.86 7.78
N TYR A 284 11.11 -26.57 6.90
CA TYR A 284 11.34 -26.65 5.47
C TYR A 284 12.43 -25.68 5.02
N TRP A 285 12.37 -24.42 5.47
CA TRP A 285 13.41 -23.43 5.21
C TRP A 285 14.79 -23.89 5.72
N ASN A 286 14.85 -24.36 6.97
CA ASN A 286 16.10 -24.82 7.57
C ASN A 286 16.74 -25.99 6.81
N ASN A 287 15.93 -26.89 6.26
CA ASN A 287 16.39 -28.13 5.64
C ASN A 287 16.63 -28.00 4.13
N HIS A 288 15.99 -27.05 3.45
CA HIS A 288 15.97 -27.00 1.97
C HIS A 288 16.41 -25.68 1.35
N ILE A 289 16.40 -24.57 2.09
CA ILE A 289 16.73 -23.24 1.54
C ILE A 289 17.99 -22.69 2.21
N LEU A 290 18.05 -22.77 3.54
CA LEU A 290 19.10 -22.15 4.33
C LEU A 290 20.36 -23.01 4.35
N ASN A 291 21.49 -22.39 4.05
CA ASN A 291 22.83 -22.89 4.34
C ASN A 291 23.61 -21.85 5.18
N ASP A 292 24.80 -22.20 5.66
CA ASP A 292 25.57 -21.32 6.54
C ASP A 292 25.92 -19.97 5.90
N GLU A 293 26.25 -19.98 4.60
CA GLU A 293 26.58 -18.76 3.86
C GLU A 293 25.38 -17.83 3.75
N LEU A 294 24.21 -18.34 3.34
CA LEU A 294 22.99 -17.55 3.21
C LEU A 294 22.54 -17.00 4.57
N ARG A 295 22.66 -17.79 5.65
CA ARG A 295 22.37 -17.34 7.02
C ARG A 295 23.28 -16.18 7.45
N GLN A 296 24.57 -16.24 7.11
CA GLN A 296 25.50 -15.16 7.42
C GLN A 296 25.15 -13.86 6.67
N ILE A 297 24.84 -13.97 5.38
CA ILE A 297 24.45 -12.80 4.56
C ILE A 297 23.12 -12.21 5.05
N MET A 298 22.11 -13.04 5.35
CA MET A 298 20.84 -12.56 5.91
C MET A 298 21.04 -11.82 7.23
N LYS A 299 21.94 -12.30 8.09
CA LYS A 299 22.28 -11.65 9.36
C LYS A 299 23.04 -10.34 9.20
N SER A 300 23.90 -10.22 8.20
CA SER A 300 24.66 -8.99 7.94
C SER A 300 23.82 -7.92 7.24
N GLN A 301 23.04 -8.33 6.24
CA GLN A 301 22.27 -7.43 5.41
C GLN A 301 20.93 -7.07 6.04
N GLY A 302 20.17 -8.05 6.54
CA GLY A 302 18.76 -7.85 6.84
C GLY A 302 17.88 -7.96 5.59
N GLY A 303 16.71 -7.30 5.61
CA GLY A 303 15.61 -7.53 4.67
C GLY A 303 14.41 -8.15 5.40
N SER A 304 13.51 -8.78 4.64
CA SER A 304 12.25 -9.31 5.18
C SER A 304 11.94 -10.71 4.64
N ILE A 305 11.37 -11.55 5.50
CA ILE A 305 10.51 -12.65 5.05
C ILE A 305 9.10 -12.11 4.94
N PHE A 306 8.43 -12.40 3.83
CA PHE A 306 7.10 -11.92 3.52
C PHE A 306 6.06 -13.04 3.55
N GLU A 307 4.95 -12.82 4.25
CA GLU A 307 3.73 -13.61 4.09
C GLU A 307 2.66 -12.71 3.46
N ASP A 308 2.28 -13.07 2.22
CA ASP A 308 1.27 -12.40 1.41
C ASP A 308 -0.13 -12.51 2.04
N SER A 309 -1.12 -11.89 1.38
CA SER A 309 -2.53 -12.01 1.67
C SER A 309 -2.91 -13.47 1.89
N LEU A 310 -3.65 -13.72 2.98
CA LEU A 310 -3.85 -15.09 3.45
C LEU A 310 -4.75 -15.91 2.53
N GLU A 311 -5.66 -15.30 1.78
CA GLU A 311 -6.60 -15.92 0.82
C GLU A 311 -7.16 -17.31 1.24
N LEU A 312 -7.46 -17.49 2.52
CA LEU A 312 -7.87 -18.76 3.11
C LEU A 312 -9.33 -19.07 2.76
N LYS A 313 -9.56 -19.96 1.78
CA LYS A 313 -10.90 -20.31 1.25
C LYS A 313 -11.58 -21.46 2.01
N TYR A 314 -11.57 -21.41 3.34
CA TYR A 314 -12.04 -22.51 4.19
C TYR A 314 -13.57 -22.52 4.28
N LYS A 315 -14.18 -23.68 4.56
CA LYS A 315 -15.62 -23.72 4.90
C LYS A 315 -15.93 -22.96 6.20
N GLN A 316 -15.15 -23.22 7.24
CA GLN A 316 -15.14 -22.46 8.49
C GLN A 316 -13.76 -22.63 9.13
N TYR A 317 -13.18 -21.55 9.64
CA TYR A 317 -11.85 -21.61 10.27
C TYR A 317 -11.81 -22.62 11.42
N TRP A 318 -10.75 -23.40 11.49
CA TRP A 318 -10.58 -24.44 12.50
C TRP A 318 -9.12 -24.80 12.72
N THR A 319 -8.83 -25.39 13.87
CA THR A 319 -7.59 -26.13 14.14
C THR A 319 -7.88 -27.28 15.11
N LEU A 320 -7.00 -28.27 15.19
CA LEU A 320 -7.24 -29.51 15.95
C LEU A 320 -7.55 -29.26 17.43
N ASN A 321 -6.90 -28.26 18.05
CA ASN A 321 -7.07 -27.94 19.47
C ASN A 321 -8.03 -26.77 19.73
N PHE A 322 -8.84 -26.38 18.73
CA PHE A 322 -9.66 -25.16 18.82
C PHE A 322 -10.62 -25.18 20.03
N MET A 323 -11.25 -26.30 20.34
CA MET A 323 -12.20 -26.40 21.46
C MET A 323 -11.53 -26.12 22.82
N GLU A 324 -10.31 -26.63 23.02
CA GLU A 324 -9.53 -26.40 24.24
C GLU A 324 -9.08 -24.94 24.34
N GLU A 325 -8.56 -24.39 23.24
CA GLU A 325 -8.13 -22.99 23.16
C GLU A 325 -9.29 -22.03 23.37
N PHE A 326 -10.44 -22.31 22.78
CA PHE A 326 -11.66 -21.51 22.96
C PHE A 326 -12.07 -21.50 24.44
N GLN A 327 -12.18 -22.67 25.07
CA GLN A 327 -12.58 -22.76 26.48
C GLN A 327 -11.59 -22.03 27.39
N LYS A 328 -10.29 -22.20 27.13
CA LYS A 328 -9.21 -21.50 27.86
C LYS A 328 -9.29 -19.98 27.72
N ARG A 329 -9.60 -19.47 26.53
CA ARG A 329 -9.53 -18.04 26.18
C ARG A 329 -10.82 -17.28 26.43
N ARG A 330 -11.98 -17.94 26.29
CA ARG A 330 -13.33 -17.34 26.41
C ARG A 330 -14.04 -17.77 27.69
N GLY A 331 -13.59 -18.84 28.34
CA GLY A 331 -14.07 -19.25 29.66
C GLY A 331 -15.34 -20.11 29.66
N TYR A 332 -15.81 -20.59 28.51
CA TYR A 332 -16.98 -21.46 28.41
C TYR A 332 -16.84 -22.52 27.31
N ASP A 333 -17.63 -23.60 27.40
CA ASP A 333 -17.67 -24.68 26.41
C ASP A 333 -18.46 -24.23 25.16
N LEU A 334 -17.82 -24.28 23.99
CA LEU A 334 -18.43 -23.93 22.71
C LEU A 334 -19.42 -25.00 22.22
N THR A 335 -19.35 -26.24 22.72
CA THR A 335 -20.10 -27.38 22.18
C THR A 335 -21.59 -27.12 22.00
N PRO A 336 -22.33 -26.54 22.98
CA PRO A 336 -23.76 -26.26 22.82
C PRO A 336 -24.08 -25.21 21.75
N TYR A 337 -23.09 -24.48 21.28
CA TYR A 337 -23.23 -23.34 20.37
C TYR A 337 -22.62 -23.59 18.99
N LEU A 338 -22.09 -24.79 18.71
CA LEU A 338 -21.43 -25.07 17.43
C LEU A 338 -22.32 -24.82 16.21
N LEU A 339 -23.64 -24.99 16.34
CA LEU A 339 -24.58 -24.66 15.24
C LEU A 339 -24.48 -23.20 14.79
N TYR A 340 -24.18 -22.26 15.70
CA TYR A 340 -24.09 -20.83 15.38
C TYR A 340 -22.83 -20.44 14.60
N VAL A 341 -21.79 -21.28 14.60
CA VAL A 341 -20.49 -20.96 13.98
C VAL A 341 -20.20 -21.78 12.71
N LEU A 342 -21.03 -22.77 12.39
CA LEU A 342 -20.91 -23.53 11.14
C LEU A 342 -21.27 -22.66 9.93
N LYS A 343 -20.41 -22.68 8.90
CA LYS A 343 -20.56 -21.85 7.68
C LYS A 343 -20.26 -22.58 6.37
N ASP A 344 -20.45 -23.91 6.31
CA ASP A 344 -20.20 -24.68 5.08
C ASP A 344 -21.35 -24.54 4.03
N SER A 345 -22.19 -25.56 3.82
CA SER A 345 -23.33 -25.52 2.89
C SER A 345 -24.67 -25.21 3.57
N THR A 346 -24.68 -25.04 4.90
CA THR A 346 -25.90 -24.79 5.68
C THR A 346 -25.67 -23.68 6.69
N THR A 347 -26.56 -22.69 6.71
CA THR A 347 -26.65 -21.68 7.77
C THR A 347 -27.70 -22.11 8.79
N PHE A 348 -27.31 -22.29 10.05
CA PHE A 348 -28.24 -22.56 11.13
C PHE A 348 -28.63 -21.25 11.81
N ILE A 349 -29.94 -21.00 11.94
CA ILE A 349 -30.48 -19.77 12.53
C ILE A 349 -31.18 -20.13 13.83
N GLY A 350 -30.72 -19.54 14.93
CA GLY A 350 -31.27 -19.72 16.26
C GLY A 350 -31.62 -18.39 16.89
N ASN A 351 -31.11 -18.13 18.10
CA ASN A 351 -31.22 -16.83 18.73
C ASN A 351 -30.11 -15.89 18.21
N ASP A 352 -30.51 -14.74 17.65
CA ASP A 352 -29.58 -13.77 17.04
C ASP A 352 -28.60 -13.15 18.03
N GLU A 353 -28.99 -12.97 19.30
CA GLU A 353 -28.11 -12.42 20.34
C GLU A 353 -27.01 -13.42 20.70
N VAL A 354 -27.36 -14.70 20.85
CA VAL A 354 -26.40 -15.79 21.06
C VAL A 354 -25.49 -15.96 19.85
N ALA A 355 -26.05 -15.94 18.63
CA ALA A 355 -25.29 -16.08 17.39
C ALA A 355 -24.20 -15.00 17.27
N ARG A 356 -24.54 -13.75 17.57
CA ARG A 356 -23.61 -12.62 17.53
C ARG A 356 -22.51 -12.74 18.57
N GLY A 357 -22.88 -12.99 19.83
CA GLY A 357 -21.92 -13.09 20.93
C GLY A 357 -20.93 -14.24 20.74
N VAL A 358 -21.45 -15.44 20.44
CA VAL A 358 -20.61 -16.62 20.18
C VAL A 358 -19.78 -16.43 18.92
N GLY A 359 -20.35 -15.82 17.86
CA GLY A 359 -19.61 -15.52 16.64
C GLY A 359 -18.44 -14.57 16.89
N TYR A 360 -18.65 -13.51 17.68
CA TYR A 360 -17.60 -12.60 18.09
C TYR A 360 -16.49 -13.33 18.89
N ASP A 361 -16.86 -14.13 19.89
CA ASP A 361 -15.89 -14.88 20.69
C ASP A 361 -15.11 -15.91 19.86
N PHE A 362 -15.75 -16.51 18.86
CA PHE A 362 -15.13 -17.44 17.92
C PHE A 362 -14.05 -16.75 17.09
N TYR A 363 -14.39 -15.65 16.41
CA TYR A 363 -13.42 -14.94 15.56
C TYR A 363 -12.35 -14.20 16.37
N SER A 364 -12.68 -13.77 17.59
CA SER A 364 -11.69 -13.30 18.57
C SER A 364 -10.69 -14.40 18.93
N THR A 365 -11.15 -15.65 19.11
CA THR A 365 -10.27 -16.81 19.34
C THR A 365 -9.41 -17.12 18.12
N ILE A 366 -9.97 -17.08 16.92
CA ILE A 366 -9.22 -17.25 15.66
C ILE A 366 -8.13 -16.18 15.52
N THR A 367 -8.46 -14.92 15.80
CA THR A 367 -7.49 -13.81 15.80
C THR A 367 -6.37 -14.07 16.81
N ASP A 368 -6.72 -14.46 18.04
CA ASP A 368 -5.74 -14.72 19.10
C ASP A 368 -4.77 -15.85 18.69
N LEU A 369 -5.29 -16.95 18.12
CA LEU A 369 -4.46 -18.07 17.64
C LEU A 369 -3.54 -17.67 16.49
N TYR A 370 -4.05 -16.90 15.54
CA TYR A 370 -3.26 -16.38 14.42
C TYR A 370 -2.10 -15.51 14.91
N ILE A 371 -2.36 -14.59 15.85
CA ILE A 371 -1.34 -13.70 16.40
C ILE A 371 -0.34 -14.50 17.24
N ASP A 372 -0.81 -15.26 18.22
CA ASP A 372 0.04 -15.95 19.22
C ASP A 372 0.91 -17.04 18.59
N TYR A 373 0.38 -17.75 17.59
CA TYR A 373 1.11 -18.85 16.95
C TYR A 373 1.76 -18.41 15.65
N ARG A 374 0.99 -18.01 14.62
CA ARG A 374 1.56 -17.71 13.29
C ARG A 374 2.43 -16.47 13.29
N VAL A 375 1.90 -15.33 13.72
CA VAL A 375 2.64 -14.05 13.65
C VAL A 375 3.85 -14.08 14.57
N GLN A 376 3.69 -14.43 15.85
CA GLN A 376 4.84 -14.48 16.78
C GLN A 376 5.87 -15.57 16.41
N GLY A 377 5.41 -16.73 15.96
CA GLY A 377 6.29 -17.84 15.54
C GLY A 377 7.16 -17.47 14.34
N LEU A 378 6.55 -16.94 13.28
CA LEU A 378 7.29 -16.48 12.09
C LEU A 378 8.17 -15.27 12.39
N LYS A 379 7.70 -14.34 13.23
CA LYS A 379 8.49 -13.20 13.67
C LYS A 379 9.75 -13.63 14.38
N LYS A 380 9.66 -14.63 15.27
CA LYS A 380 10.82 -15.22 15.95
C LYS A 380 11.79 -15.85 14.96
N PHE A 381 11.28 -16.58 13.97
CA PHE A 381 12.10 -17.20 12.93
C PHE A 381 12.84 -16.15 12.08
N ALA A 382 12.11 -15.17 11.52
CA ALA A 382 12.68 -14.11 10.69
C ALA A 382 13.75 -13.31 11.43
N ASN A 383 13.45 -12.85 12.66
CA ASN A 383 14.42 -12.10 13.47
C ASN A 383 15.65 -12.94 13.84
N GLY A 384 15.51 -14.26 13.99
CA GLY A 384 16.64 -15.19 14.20
C GLY A 384 17.61 -15.27 13.01
N LEU A 385 17.16 -14.91 11.81
CA LEU A 385 17.97 -14.78 10.60
C LEU A 385 18.50 -13.36 10.37
N GLY A 386 18.18 -12.40 11.25
CA GLY A 386 18.47 -10.98 11.03
C GLY A 386 17.45 -10.25 10.14
N LEU A 387 16.39 -10.94 9.72
CA LEU A 387 15.33 -10.41 8.86
C LEU A 387 14.13 -9.90 9.68
N LYS A 388 13.26 -9.11 9.06
CA LYS A 388 11.96 -8.74 9.61
C LYS A 388 10.85 -9.63 9.08
N LEU A 389 9.78 -9.81 9.85
CA LEU A 389 8.54 -10.34 9.29
C LEU A 389 7.74 -9.17 8.69
N ARG A 390 7.59 -9.19 7.36
CA ARG A 390 6.61 -8.36 6.65
C ARG A 390 5.39 -9.23 6.34
N LEU A 391 4.18 -8.70 6.53
CA LEU A 391 2.99 -9.52 6.41
C LEU A 391 1.78 -8.65 6.02
N GLN A 392 0.88 -9.16 5.18
CA GLN A 392 -0.45 -8.58 4.93
C GLN A 392 -1.48 -9.13 5.93
N PRO A 393 -1.73 -8.47 7.08
CA PRO A 393 -2.27 -9.13 8.26
C PRO A 393 -3.80 -9.06 8.32
N TYR A 394 -4.46 -9.27 7.18
CA TYR A 394 -5.89 -9.09 7.05
C TYR A 394 -6.60 -10.25 6.34
N THR A 395 -7.81 -10.51 6.81
CA THR A 395 -8.90 -11.19 6.10
C THR A 395 -10.19 -10.53 6.54
N ALA A 396 -11.33 -10.84 5.92
CA ALA A 396 -12.64 -10.33 6.36
C ALA A 396 -13.08 -10.76 7.77
N THR A 397 -12.27 -11.55 8.51
CA THR A 397 -12.65 -12.16 9.79
C THR A 397 -11.61 -12.05 10.90
N LEU A 398 -10.42 -11.50 10.63
CA LEU A 398 -9.39 -11.24 11.62
C LEU A 398 -9.50 -9.82 12.14
N ASN A 399 -9.13 -9.56 13.39
CA ASN A 399 -8.90 -8.18 13.82
C ASN A 399 -7.55 -7.68 13.25
N SER A 400 -7.58 -7.05 12.08
CA SER A 400 -6.36 -6.65 11.36
C SER A 400 -5.56 -5.57 12.08
N SER A 401 -6.21 -4.71 12.89
CA SER A 401 -5.49 -3.70 13.69
C SER A 401 -4.61 -4.35 14.77
N ARG A 402 -5.09 -5.40 15.44
CA ARG A 402 -4.30 -6.19 16.40
C ARG A 402 -3.19 -6.97 15.72
N ALA A 403 -3.48 -7.58 14.58
CA ALA A 403 -2.48 -8.33 13.82
C ALA A 403 -1.37 -7.41 13.28
N ALA A 404 -1.73 -6.21 12.76
CA ALA A 404 -0.77 -5.18 12.35
C ALA A 404 0.08 -4.65 13.51
N ALA A 405 -0.48 -4.57 14.72
CA ALA A 405 0.25 -4.22 15.94
C ALA A 405 1.28 -5.30 16.34
N ALA A 406 1.05 -6.56 15.99
CA ALA A 406 1.86 -7.71 16.39
C ALA A 406 3.12 -7.94 15.53
N VAL A 407 3.06 -7.60 14.24
CA VAL A 407 4.11 -7.86 13.24
C VAL A 407 5.25 -6.82 13.26
N ASP A 408 6.40 -7.10 12.62
CA ASP A 408 7.49 -6.13 12.48
C ASP A 408 7.20 -5.06 11.43
N ILE A 409 6.63 -5.44 10.29
CA ILE A 409 6.21 -4.53 9.22
C ILE A 409 4.83 -4.99 8.71
N PRO A 410 3.72 -4.32 9.08
CA PRO A 410 2.45 -4.58 8.43
C PRO A 410 2.47 -4.08 6.99
N GLU A 411 1.75 -4.76 6.12
CA GLU A 411 1.56 -4.40 4.72
C GLU A 411 0.08 -4.39 4.34
N GLY A 412 -0.32 -3.42 3.50
CA GLY A 412 -1.59 -3.42 2.78
C GLY A 412 -1.40 -3.63 1.28
N GLU A 413 -2.43 -3.34 0.48
CA GLU A 413 -2.36 -3.42 -0.98
C GLU A 413 -3.25 -2.38 -1.65
N SER A 414 -2.87 -1.87 -2.82
CA SER A 414 -3.72 -0.94 -3.57
C SER A 414 -4.86 -1.64 -4.32
N LEU A 415 -4.72 -2.94 -4.64
CA LEU A 415 -5.73 -3.70 -5.40
C LEU A 415 -6.88 -4.11 -4.49
N GLY A 416 -6.64 -4.98 -3.50
CA GLY A 416 -7.67 -5.49 -2.60
C GLY A 416 -8.36 -4.42 -1.74
N PHE A 417 -7.79 -3.23 -1.62
CA PHE A 417 -8.45 -2.10 -0.95
C PHE A 417 -9.27 -1.23 -1.92
N GLU A 418 -9.09 -1.35 -3.23
CA GLU A 418 -9.91 -0.70 -4.27
C GLU A 418 -10.12 0.83 -4.07
N GLY A 419 -9.14 1.52 -3.49
CA GLY A 419 -9.25 2.95 -3.16
C GLY A 419 -10.09 3.27 -1.92
N ASP A 420 -10.48 2.27 -1.12
CA ASP A 420 -11.01 2.45 0.22
C ASP A 420 -9.95 3.13 1.10
N LYS A 421 -10.23 4.39 1.42
CA LYS A 421 -9.33 5.26 2.16
C LYS A 421 -9.10 4.77 3.59
N ASP A 422 -10.05 4.02 4.16
CA ASP A 422 -10.00 3.68 5.58
C ASP A 422 -9.29 2.34 5.86
N ALA A 423 -9.16 1.46 4.87
CA ALA A 423 -8.45 0.20 5.01
C ALA A 423 -6.98 0.40 5.46
N PHE A 424 -6.25 1.35 4.84
CA PHE A 424 -4.90 1.71 5.29
C PHE A 424 -4.90 2.34 6.68
N ARG A 425 -5.92 3.12 7.05
CA ARG A 425 -6.02 3.71 8.39
C ARG A 425 -6.21 2.64 9.47
N VAL A 426 -6.92 1.55 9.19
CA VAL A 426 -7.02 0.39 10.10
C VAL A 426 -5.63 -0.20 10.39
N LEU A 427 -4.83 -0.45 9.34
CA LEU A 427 -3.47 -0.99 9.52
C LEU A 427 -2.52 0.02 10.18
N ALA A 428 -2.60 1.29 9.79
CA ALA A 428 -1.84 2.39 10.41
C ALA A 428 -2.16 2.50 11.90
N THR A 429 -3.41 2.25 12.31
CA THR A 429 -3.79 2.24 13.72
C THR A 429 -3.03 1.18 14.50
N GLY A 430 -2.94 -0.05 13.99
CA GLY A 430 -2.17 -1.12 14.62
C GLY A 430 -0.70 -0.75 14.79
N ARG A 431 -0.07 -0.25 13.71
CA ARG A 431 1.32 0.24 13.74
C ARG A 431 1.51 1.34 14.79
N ASP A 432 0.65 2.35 14.78
CA ASP A 432 0.83 3.58 15.55
C ASP A 432 0.52 3.39 17.04
N VAL A 433 -0.49 2.58 17.39
CA VAL A 433 -0.77 2.21 18.78
C VAL A 433 0.36 1.36 19.36
N ALA A 434 0.91 0.42 18.60
CA ALA A 434 1.99 -0.44 19.06
C ALA A 434 3.34 0.29 19.15
N GLY A 435 3.60 1.24 18.25
CA GLY A 435 4.83 2.04 18.21
C GLY A 435 6.10 1.23 17.91
N ARG A 436 5.98 -0.03 17.45
CA ARG A 436 7.11 -0.96 17.25
C ARG A 436 7.90 -0.70 15.97
N THR A 437 7.25 -0.10 14.98
CA THR A 437 7.83 0.21 13.67
C THR A 437 7.28 1.54 13.19
N LYS A 438 8.02 2.20 12.30
CA LYS A 438 7.56 3.39 11.57
C LYS A 438 7.05 3.04 10.18
N ILE A 439 7.19 1.78 9.76
CA ILE A 439 6.87 1.31 8.42
C ILE A 439 5.47 0.72 8.40
N LEU A 440 4.59 1.29 7.58
CA LEU A 440 3.45 0.58 6.99
C LEU A 440 3.75 0.43 5.50
N SER A 441 3.91 -0.81 5.06
CA SER A 441 4.21 -1.13 3.67
C SER A 441 2.92 -1.25 2.84
N ASN A 442 3.06 -1.17 1.52
CA ASN A 442 1.98 -1.34 0.57
C ASN A 442 2.47 -2.12 -0.65
N GLU A 443 1.71 -3.13 -1.05
CA GLU A 443 1.76 -3.65 -2.41
C GLU A 443 1.14 -2.65 -3.39
N LEU A 444 1.99 -1.84 -4.00
CA LEU A 444 1.57 -0.72 -4.82
C LEU A 444 1.47 -1.14 -6.30
N GLY A 445 0.29 -1.01 -6.86
CA GLY A 445 0.09 -0.93 -8.31
C GLY A 445 -0.32 -2.21 -9.02
N ALA A 446 -0.93 -3.19 -8.34
CA ALA A 446 -1.47 -4.40 -8.94
C ALA A 446 -2.79 -4.18 -9.72
N TYR A 447 -2.77 -3.40 -10.80
CA TYR A 447 -3.99 -3.07 -11.55
C TYR A 447 -4.38 -4.14 -12.57
N MET A 448 -5.57 -4.73 -12.45
CA MET A 448 -6.09 -5.64 -13.47
C MET A 448 -6.28 -4.93 -14.82
N GLY A 449 -5.94 -5.62 -15.90
CA GLY A 449 -6.10 -5.14 -17.27
C GLY A 449 -5.06 -4.11 -17.71
N LYS A 450 -3.91 -4.00 -17.03
CA LYS A 450 -2.94 -2.90 -17.20
C LYS A 450 -1.49 -3.33 -17.40
N ALA A 451 -1.20 -4.61 -17.72
CA ALA A 451 0.16 -5.02 -18.06
C ALA A 451 0.74 -4.14 -19.18
N TYR A 452 1.96 -3.65 -18.97
CA TYR A 452 2.68 -2.69 -19.82
C TYR A 452 1.93 -1.38 -20.08
N GLY A 453 0.91 -1.04 -19.28
CA GLY A 453 0.05 0.14 -19.47
C GLY A 453 0.14 1.19 -18.37
N VAL A 454 0.70 0.88 -17.21
CA VAL A 454 0.80 1.85 -16.11
C VAL A 454 1.95 2.81 -16.33
N THR A 455 1.72 4.12 -16.14
CA THR A 455 2.76 5.15 -16.19
C THR A 455 3.27 5.48 -14.78
N TRP A 456 4.48 6.02 -14.68
CA TRP A 456 5.00 6.51 -13.39
C TRP A 456 4.11 7.56 -12.74
N ASN A 457 3.54 8.49 -13.51
CA ASN A 457 2.61 9.50 -12.99
C ASN A 457 1.37 8.84 -12.34
N PHE A 458 0.76 7.86 -13.02
CA PHE A 458 -0.39 7.13 -12.50
C PHE A 458 -0.05 6.39 -11.19
N LEU A 459 1.10 5.70 -11.16
CA LEU A 459 1.55 4.97 -9.97
C LEU A 459 1.82 5.92 -8.79
N LEU A 460 2.47 7.07 -9.03
CA LEU A 460 2.78 8.07 -8.01
C LEU A 460 1.52 8.75 -7.45
N GLY A 461 0.50 8.95 -8.28
CA GLY A 461 -0.78 9.47 -7.82
C GLY A 461 -1.44 8.56 -6.79
N THR A 462 -1.48 7.25 -7.03
CA THR A 462 -1.95 6.27 -6.05
C THR A 462 -1.05 6.23 -4.81
N ALA A 463 0.27 6.26 -5.00
CA ALA A 463 1.21 6.27 -3.87
C ALA A 463 0.95 7.46 -2.93
N ASN A 464 0.75 8.66 -3.48
CA ASN A 464 0.50 9.86 -2.69
C ASN A 464 -0.81 9.78 -1.88
N LEU A 465 -1.87 9.21 -2.46
CA LEU A 465 -3.11 8.94 -1.72
C LEU A 465 -2.81 7.98 -0.56
N ASP A 466 -2.21 6.83 -0.84
CA ASP A 466 -1.92 5.80 0.17
C ASP A 466 -1.01 6.33 1.29
N TYR A 467 -0.01 7.16 0.94
CA TYR A 467 0.87 7.84 1.89
C TYR A 467 0.10 8.79 2.82
N SER A 468 -0.89 9.54 2.28
CA SER A 468 -1.73 10.43 3.08
C SER A 468 -2.63 9.67 4.08
N LEU A 469 -2.88 8.38 3.83
CA LEU A 469 -3.69 7.49 4.67
C LEU A 469 -2.86 6.72 5.70
N GLY A 470 -1.54 6.85 5.64
CA GLY A 470 -0.60 6.33 6.63
C GLY A 470 0.44 5.38 6.06
N VAL A 471 0.41 5.00 4.78
CA VAL A 471 1.49 4.21 4.17
C VAL A 471 2.80 5.00 4.23
N SER A 472 3.93 4.30 4.41
CA SER A 472 5.24 4.95 4.53
C SER A 472 6.36 4.16 3.83
N HIS A 473 6.04 3.07 3.16
CA HIS A 473 6.94 2.31 2.29
C HIS A 473 6.13 1.60 1.19
N ALA A 474 6.71 1.43 0.01
CA ALA A 474 6.05 0.80 -1.13
C ALA A 474 6.88 -0.36 -1.68
N VAL A 475 6.19 -1.47 -1.97
CA VAL A 475 6.68 -2.62 -2.73
C VAL A 475 5.84 -2.69 -4.00
N ILE A 476 6.43 -2.27 -5.13
CA ILE A 476 5.73 -2.09 -6.39
C ILE A 476 5.45 -3.45 -7.03
N HIS A 477 4.22 -3.67 -7.45
CA HIS A 477 3.79 -4.83 -8.24
C HIS A 477 4.05 -4.59 -9.74
N GLY A 478 4.86 -5.36 -10.46
CA GLY A 478 6.14 -5.91 -10.01
C GLY A 478 7.14 -5.97 -11.17
N PHE A 479 8.37 -6.39 -10.87
CA PHE A 479 9.50 -6.55 -11.78
C PHE A 479 9.63 -8.04 -12.10
N PRO A 480 9.19 -8.53 -13.27
CA PRO A 480 9.37 -9.93 -13.59
C PRO A 480 10.74 -10.21 -14.21
N TYR A 481 11.27 -11.38 -13.88
CA TYR A 481 12.47 -11.96 -14.47
C TYR A 481 12.43 -11.85 -16.00
N ARG A 482 13.59 -11.77 -16.66
CA ARG A 482 13.72 -11.40 -18.07
C ARG A 482 12.85 -12.23 -19.02
N ASP A 483 12.86 -13.54 -18.86
CA ASP A 483 12.22 -14.50 -19.77
C ASP A 483 11.74 -15.75 -19.04
N SER A 484 10.96 -16.58 -19.73
CA SER A 484 10.47 -17.87 -19.26
C SER A 484 10.52 -18.86 -20.44
N PRO A 485 10.31 -20.17 -20.21
CA PRO A 485 10.32 -21.17 -21.29
C PRO A 485 9.35 -20.88 -22.43
N SER A 486 8.27 -20.14 -22.17
CA SER A 486 7.24 -19.80 -23.16
C SER A 486 7.11 -18.29 -23.42
N SER A 487 8.07 -17.48 -22.97
CA SER A 487 7.99 -16.02 -23.17
C SER A 487 8.08 -15.62 -24.65
N ALA A 488 7.37 -14.54 -24.97
CA ALA A 488 7.49 -13.80 -26.21
C ALA A 488 7.84 -12.33 -25.89
N TRP A 489 8.13 -11.50 -26.90
CA TRP A 489 8.41 -10.08 -26.69
C TRP A 489 7.23 -9.40 -25.97
N PRO A 490 7.45 -8.60 -24.90
CA PRO A 490 8.74 -8.06 -24.43
C PRO A 490 9.52 -8.91 -23.44
N GLY A 491 9.06 -10.12 -23.10
CA GLY A 491 9.71 -11.06 -22.17
C GLY A 491 8.68 -11.71 -21.24
N PHE A 492 9.12 -12.17 -20.07
CA PHE A 492 8.19 -12.76 -19.10
C PHE A 492 7.32 -11.68 -18.44
N ALA A 493 6.03 -11.98 -18.36
CA ALA A 493 5.01 -11.23 -17.65
C ALA A 493 4.16 -12.28 -16.92
N PRO A 494 4.32 -12.46 -15.61
CA PRO A 494 3.80 -13.60 -14.85
C PRO A 494 2.29 -13.74 -14.95
N PHE A 495 1.58 -12.63 -15.13
CA PHE A 495 0.12 -12.62 -15.23
C PHE A 495 -0.37 -12.34 -16.66
N THR A 496 0.47 -12.44 -17.70
CA THR A 496 0.02 -12.12 -19.06
C THR A 496 0.43 -13.18 -20.08
N PRO A 497 -0.54 -13.82 -20.78
CA PRO A 497 -1.99 -13.68 -20.59
C PRO A 497 -2.51 -14.45 -19.37
N LEU A 498 -3.50 -13.88 -18.66
CA LEU A 498 -4.40 -14.67 -17.81
C LEU A 498 -5.50 -15.26 -18.71
N GLY A 499 -5.65 -16.59 -18.71
CA GLY A 499 -6.54 -17.28 -19.65
C GLY A 499 -6.14 -17.06 -21.12
N SER A 500 -7.12 -16.93 -22.01
CA SER A 500 -6.89 -16.85 -23.46
C SER A 500 -6.81 -15.43 -24.04
N SER A 501 -7.24 -14.40 -23.30
CA SER A 501 -7.39 -13.05 -23.85
C SER A 501 -7.22 -11.89 -22.85
N SER A 502 -6.99 -12.17 -21.56
CA SER A 502 -6.76 -11.08 -20.60
C SER A 502 -5.31 -10.63 -20.66
N ASN A 503 -5.09 -9.31 -20.71
CA ASN A 503 -3.75 -8.74 -20.60
C ASN A 503 -3.22 -8.71 -19.16
N GLY A 504 -3.95 -9.23 -18.17
CA GLY A 504 -3.40 -9.49 -16.84
C GLY A 504 -3.20 -8.24 -15.96
N PHE A 505 -2.47 -8.42 -14.86
CA PHE A 505 -2.16 -7.35 -13.91
C PHE A 505 -1.05 -6.42 -14.41
N ALA A 506 -1.00 -5.21 -13.86
CA ALA A 506 0.06 -4.26 -14.11
C ALA A 506 1.43 -4.80 -13.67
N ASP A 507 2.24 -5.07 -14.68
CA ASP A 507 3.66 -5.37 -14.69
C ASP A 507 4.15 -4.92 -16.09
N ALA A 508 5.28 -5.28 -16.68
CA ALA A 508 6.54 -5.74 -16.15
C ALA A 508 7.46 -4.52 -15.97
N TRP A 509 7.55 -3.97 -14.76
CA TRP A 509 8.50 -2.88 -14.51
C TRP A 509 9.92 -3.37 -14.79
N GLY A 510 10.74 -2.53 -15.40
CA GLY A 510 12.15 -2.84 -15.65
C GLY A 510 12.69 -2.30 -16.99
N PRO A 511 13.99 -2.55 -17.27
CA PRO A 511 14.68 -2.03 -18.46
C PRO A 511 14.11 -2.46 -19.82
N ARG A 512 13.16 -3.40 -19.82
CA ARG A 512 12.43 -3.86 -21.02
C ARG A 512 11.34 -2.87 -21.46
N GLN A 513 11.03 -1.86 -20.65
CA GLN A 513 10.11 -0.78 -21.01
C GLN A 513 10.82 0.57 -21.22
N PRO A 514 10.37 1.41 -22.18
CA PRO A 514 11.01 2.70 -22.45
C PRO A 514 10.99 3.64 -21.24
N GLN A 515 9.86 3.71 -20.53
CA GLN A 515 9.70 4.54 -19.33
C GLN A 515 10.66 4.21 -18.17
N TRP A 516 11.42 3.13 -18.25
CA TRP A 516 12.51 2.86 -17.30
C TRP A 516 13.61 3.92 -17.34
N LEU A 517 13.75 4.64 -18.47
CA LEU A 517 14.72 5.73 -18.63
C LEU A 517 14.65 6.78 -17.52
N PHE A 518 13.44 7.05 -16.99
CA PHE A 518 13.20 8.04 -15.95
C PHE A 518 12.70 7.44 -14.63
N ALA A 519 12.90 6.13 -14.42
CA ALA A 519 12.47 5.45 -13.20
C ALA A 519 13.14 6.02 -11.94
N SER A 520 14.37 6.54 -12.05
CA SER A 520 15.09 7.17 -10.94
C SER A 520 14.39 8.40 -10.36
N ASN A 521 13.66 9.17 -11.17
CA ASN A 521 12.91 10.32 -10.67
C ASN A 521 11.78 9.86 -9.75
N ALA A 522 11.06 8.80 -10.14
CA ALA A 522 9.99 8.23 -9.33
C ALA A 522 10.53 7.57 -8.06
N SER A 523 11.63 6.82 -8.14
CA SER A 523 12.22 6.13 -6.97
C SER A 523 12.74 7.12 -5.93
N ILE A 524 13.42 8.18 -6.35
CA ILE A 524 13.95 9.22 -5.46
C ILE A 524 12.82 9.99 -4.78
N TYR A 525 11.75 10.35 -5.52
CA TYR A 525 10.56 10.99 -4.96
C TYR A 525 9.94 10.12 -3.86
N MET A 526 9.67 8.85 -4.16
CA MET A 526 9.09 7.90 -3.20
C MET A 526 10.01 7.69 -1.99
N ALA A 527 11.32 7.55 -2.18
CA ALA A 527 12.28 7.35 -1.09
C ALA A 527 12.30 8.54 -0.11
N ARG A 528 12.18 9.78 -0.61
CA ARG A 528 12.07 10.98 0.24
C ARG A 528 10.73 11.04 0.96
N ALA A 529 9.63 10.69 0.27
CA ALA A 529 8.32 10.58 0.89
C ALA A 529 8.34 9.57 2.05
N HIS A 530 8.92 8.37 1.83
CA HIS A 530 9.10 7.35 2.85
C HIS A 530 9.87 7.89 4.06
N ASN A 531 11.04 8.52 3.84
CA ASN A 531 11.86 9.06 4.92
C ASN A 531 11.11 10.10 5.78
N ILE A 532 10.38 11.00 5.12
CA ILE A 532 9.57 12.02 5.80
C ILE A 532 8.44 11.40 6.62
N LEU A 533 7.69 10.45 6.04
CA LEU A 533 6.56 9.80 6.71
C LEU A 533 7.00 8.89 7.87
N GLN A 534 8.24 8.42 7.85
CA GLN A 534 8.84 7.63 8.93
C GLN A 534 9.48 8.49 10.03
N THR A 535 9.67 9.79 9.81
CA THR A 535 10.27 10.71 10.79
C THR A 535 9.33 10.98 11.97
N GLY A 536 9.87 11.07 13.19
CA GLY A 536 9.11 11.42 14.40
C GLY A 536 8.09 10.36 14.84
N SER A 537 6.96 10.81 15.37
CA SER A 537 5.81 9.98 15.79
C SER A 537 4.51 10.42 15.11
N PRO A 538 3.53 9.51 14.95
CA PRO A 538 2.23 9.88 14.39
C PRO A 538 1.54 10.93 15.27
N SER A 539 0.74 11.80 14.66
CA SER A 539 -0.12 12.75 15.37
C SER A 539 -1.48 12.76 14.67
N VAL A 540 -2.46 12.11 15.28
CA VAL A 540 -3.79 11.88 14.70
C VAL A 540 -4.83 12.52 15.59
N ASP A 541 -5.76 13.30 15.03
CA ASP A 541 -6.70 14.09 15.83
C ASP A 541 -7.74 13.21 16.54
N VAL A 542 -8.28 12.20 15.85
CA VAL A 542 -9.45 11.46 16.32
C VAL A 542 -9.25 9.94 16.26
N ALA A 543 -9.61 9.25 17.35
CA ALA A 543 -9.82 7.81 17.33
C ALA A 543 -11.31 7.50 17.09
N ILE A 544 -11.65 6.70 16.09
CA ILE A 544 -13.00 6.17 15.88
C ILE A 544 -12.99 4.73 16.35
N LEU A 545 -13.81 4.40 17.35
CA LEU A 545 -13.85 3.05 17.92
C LEU A 545 -14.27 2.04 16.85
N ASN A 546 -13.40 1.09 16.56
CA ASN A 546 -13.63 0.05 15.56
C ASN A 546 -14.24 -1.21 16.20
N THR A 547 -15.38 -1.66 15.67
CA THR A 547 -16.06 -2.91 16.06
C THR A 547 -16.15 -3.92 14.91
N ASP A 548 -15.56 -3.60 13.76
CA ASP A 548 -15.61 -4.40 12.54
C ASP A 548 -14.41 -5.36 12.45
N TRP A 549 -14.54 -6.33 11.54
CA TRP A 549 -13.48 -7.30 11.23
C TRP A 549 -12.68 -6.87 10.00
N GLY A 550 -11.50 -7.45 9.85
CA GLY A 550 -10.60 -7.14 8.75
C GLY A 550 -10.17 -5.68 8.75
N VAL A 551 -10.21 -5.11 7.55
CA VAL A 551 -9.93 -3.70 7.28
C VAL A 551 -11.21 -2.93 6.90
N THR A 552 -12.39 -3.44 7.27
CA THR A 552 -13.68 -2.92 6.76
C THR A 552 -14.25 -1.74 7.54
N ALA A 553 -13.58 -1.32 8.62
CA ALA A 553 -14.00 -0.15 9.38
C ALA A 553 -13.94 1.09 8.49
N THR A 554 -15.02 1.86 8.47
CA THR A 554 -15.15 3.00 7.54
C THR A 554 -15.87 4.18 8.19
N TRP A 555 -15.46 5.38 7.79
CA TRP A 555 -16.16 6.62 8.04
C TRP A 555 -16.60 7.20 6.70
N LYS A 556 -17.91 7.11 6.41
CA LYS A 556 -18.46 7.35 5.07
C LYS A 556 -18.57 8.84 4.74
N ASP A 557 -18.79 9.67 5.76
CA ASP A 557 -18.93 11.12 5.60
C ASP A 557 -17.57 11.81 5.39
N THR A 558 -17.45 12.71 4.41
CA THR A 558 -16.17 13.40 4.16
C THR A 558 -15.90 14.54 5.14
N GLY A 559 -16.88 14.93 5.96
CA GLY A 559 -16.86 16.13 6.80
C GLY A 559 -15.73 16.21 7.82
N LEU A 560 -15.19 15.08 8.28
CA LEU A 560 -13.97 15.08 9.09
C LEU A 560 -12.74 15.51 8.28
N ASN A 561 -12.50 14.89 7.12
CA ASN A 561 -11.39 15.25 6.24
C ASN A 561 -11.56 16.66 5.69
N ASP A 562 -12.76 17.04 5.25
CA ASP A 562 -13.07 18.40 4.74
C ASP A 562 -12.85 19.48 5.81
N ALA A 563 -13.03 19.14 7.09
CA ALA A 563 -12.74 20.01 8.21
C ALA A 563 -11.27 19.94 8.68
N GLY A 564 -10.43 19.13 8.05
CA GLY A 564 -9.00 18.98 8.34
C GLY A 564 -8.65 18.05 9.51
N TYR A 565 -9.61 17.25 10.01
CA TYR A 565 -9.34 16.23 11.02
C TYR A 565 -8.70 14.99 10.41
N SER A 566 -7.62 14.53 11.03
CA SER A 566 -7.07 13.20 10.80
C SER A 566 -7.71 12.16 11.74
N TYR A 567 -7.90 10.93 11.28
CA TYR A 567 -8.50 9.88 12.11
C TYR A 567 -7.96 8.47 11.84
N GLN A 568 -8.15 7.60 12.83
CA GLN A 568 -7.75 6.18 12.87
C GLN A 568 -8.80 5.33 13.59
N PHE A 569 -8.71 4.01 13.47
CA PHE A 569 -9.75 3.04 13.84
C PHE A 569 -9.31 2.02 14.91
N PRO A 570 -9.03 2.45 16.16
CA PRO A 570 -8.58 1.51 17.19
C PRO A 570 -9.71 0.62 17.68
N THR A 571 -9.45 -0.68 17.81
CA THR A 571 -10.35 -1.62 18.48
C THR A 571 -10.18 -1.55 19.99
N ALA A 572 -11.22 -1.92 20.75
CA ALA A 572 -11.18 -1.89 22.21
C ALA A 572 -10.09 -2.81 22.79
N GLU A 573 -9.95 -3.98 22.19
CA GLU A 573 -8.96 -4.99 22.49
C GLU A 573 -7.55 -4.45 22.29
N LEU A 574 -7.29 -3.79 21.16
CA LEU A 574 -6.00 -3.14 20.89
C LEU A 574 -5.68 -2.08 21.94
N LEU A 575 -6.66 -1.23 22.30
CA LEU A 575 -6.47 -0.22 23.35
C LEU A 575 -6.17 -0.84 24.71
N ARG A 576 -6.80 -1.97 25.06
CA ARG A 576 -6.52 -2.69 26.31
C ARG A 576 -5.14 -3.35 26.30
N GLU A 577 -4.79 -4.05 25.23
CA GLU A 577 -3.50 -4.76 25.08
C GLU A 577 -2.30 -3.83 25.25
N TYR A 578 -2.41 -2.60 24.72
CA TYR A 578 -1.35 -1.60 24.82
C TYR A 578 -1.57 -0.61 25.96
N SER A 579 -2.43 -0.95 26.93
CA SER A 579 -2.67 -0.17 28.15
C SER A 579 -2.92 1.32 27.86
N ALA A 580 -3.82 1.60 26.92
CA ALA A 580 -4.11 2.95 26.48
C ALA A 580 -4.55 3.83 27.66
N THR A 581 -3.91 5.00 27.78
CA THR A 581 -4.15 5.96 28.86
C THR A 581 -4.41 7.35 28.30
N VAL A 582 -5.10 8.17 29.10
CA VAL A 582 -5.30 9.58 28.83
C VAL A 582 -4.35 10.40 29.69
N LYS A 583 -3.54 11.26 29.06
CA LYS A 583 -2.68 12.22 29.75
C LYS A 583 -2.75 13.56 29.03
N ASN A 584 -2.86 14.65 29.79
CA ASN A 584 -3.02 16.01 29.23
C ASN A 584 -4.16 16.07 28.20
N LYS A 585 -5.28 15.38 28.47
CA LYS A 585 -6.45 15.24 27.58
C LYS A 585 -6.19 14.53 26.24
N HIS A 586 -5.07 13.84 26.07
CA HIS A 586 -4.79 13.04 24.88
C HIS A 586 -4.76 11.55 25.22
N LEU A 587 -5.40 10.73 24.39
CA LEU A 587 -5.32 9.27 24.44
C LEU A 587 -4.05 8.80 23.73
N LEU A 588 -3.31 7.87 24.36
CA LEU A 588 -2.03 7.35 23.85
C LEU A 588 -1.03 8.48 23.55
N PRO A 589 -0.63 9.27 24.58
CA PRO A 589 0.14 10.51 24.41
C PRO A 589 1.50 10.33 23.71
N ASP A 590 2.11 9.15 23.84
CA ASP A 590 3.42 8.83 23.25
C ASP A 590 3.31 8.14 21.87
N GLY A 591 2.11 7.67 21.52
CA GLY A 591 1.77 7.07 20.23
C GLY A 591 1.04 8.07 19.31
N PRO A 592 -0.18 7.77 18.82
CA PRO A 592 -0.96 8.65 17.94
C PRO A 592 -1.39 9.98 18.58
N ARG A 593 -1.48 10.04 19.91
CA ARG A 593 -1.89 11.23 20.69
C ARG A 593 -3.26 11.77 20.27
N TYR A 594 -4.28 10.92 20.29
CA TYR A 594 -5.63 11.31 19.90
C TYR A 594 -6.20 12.39 20.82
N LYS A 595 -6.83 13.40 20.23
CA LYS A 595 -7.50 14.51 20.93
C LYS A 595 -8.91 14.15 21.37
N ALA A 596 -9.55 13.17 20.73
CA ALA A 596 -10.90 12.70 21.06
C ALA A 596 -11.10 11.24 20.66
N ILE A 597 -12.16 10.62 21.21
CA ILE A 597 -12.67 9.33 20.75
C ILE A 597 -14.13 9.44 20.30
N LEU A 598 -14.43 8.83 19.15
CA LEU A 598 -15.76 8.73 18.57
C LEU A 598 -16.29 7.30 18.75
N VAL A 599 -17.56 7.18 19.14
CA VAL A 599 -18.32 5.94 19.18
C VAL A 599 -19.39 6.06 18.10
N ASP A 600 -19.16 5.43 16.96
CA ASP A 600 -19.98 5.61 15.76
C ASP A 600 -20.99 4.49 15.59
N ASN A 601 -22.28 4.81 15.72
CA ASN A 601 -23.41 3.91 15.49
C ASN A 601 -23.25 2.52 16.17
N THR A 602 -22.58 2.49 17.32
CA THR A 602 -22.17 1.27 17.99
C THR A 602 -23.26 0.81 18.96
N THR A 603 -23.99 -0.25 18.60
CA THR A 603 -25.02 -0.83 19.51
C THR A 603 -24.41 -1.78 20.54
N TYR A 604 -23.39 -2.54 20.12
CA TYR A 604 -22.81 -3.66 20.86
C TYR A 604 -21.43 -3.30 21.40
N LEU A 605 -21.24 -3.46 22.71
CA LEU A 605 -20.00 -3.12 23.38
C LEU A 605 -19.87 -3.89 24.70
N ASP A 606 -18.69 -4.45 24.99
CA ASP A 606 -18.49 -5.14 26.26
C ASP A 606 -18.46 -4.17 27.47
N PRO A 607 -18.93 -4.61 28.65
CA PRO A 607 -18.91 -3.79 29.85
C PRO A 607 -17.51 -3.25 30.22
N ASP A 608 -16.45 -4.00 29.95
CA ASP A 608 -15.08 -3.54 30.18
C ASP A 608 -14.67 -2.41 29.23
N THR A 609 -15.05 -2.49 27.96
CA THR A 609 -14.84 -1.39 27.01
C THR A 609 -15.64 -0.16 27.41
N ALA A 610 -16.90 -0.33 27.82
CA ALA A 610 -17.73 0.78 28.32
C ALA A 610 -17.07 1.47 29.52
N ARG A 611 -16.55 0.69 30.49
CA ARG A 611 -15.79 1.23 31.63
C ARG A 611 -14.53 1.98 31.20
N GLN A 612 -13.81 1.47 30.20
CA GLN A 612 -12.62 2.10 29.66
C GLN A 612 -12.95 3.46 29.00
N ILE A 613 -13.99 3.53 28.18
CA ILE A 613 -14.46 4.79 27.57
C ILE A 613 -14.86 5.79 28.65
N ARG A 614 -15.60 5.35 29.68
CA ARG A 614 -15.94 6.22 30.82
C ARG A 614 -14.69 6.75 31.52
N SER A 615 -13.70 5.89 31.78
CA SER A 615 -12.44 6.29 32.41
C SER A 615 -11.69 7.32 31.56
N PHE A 616 -11.71 7.19 30.24
CA PHE A 616 -11.12 8.20 29.34
C PHE A 616 -11.85 9.54 29.44
N ALA A 617 -13.19 9.52 29.41
CA ALA A 617 -14.02 10.72 29.52
C ALA A 617 -13.84 11.44 30.86
N GLU A 618 -13.79 10.69 31.97
CA GLU A 618 -13.52 11.18 33.33
C GLU A 618 -12.11 11.77 33.45
N SER A 619 -11.14 11.21 32.71
CA SER A 619 -9.76 11.71 32.63
C SER A 619 -9.62 12.94 31.72
N GLY A 620 -10.71 13.46 31.18
CA GLY A 620 -10.73 14.70 30.41
C GLY A 620 -10.62 14.53 28.89
N LEU A 621 -10.67 13.31 28.35
CA LEU A 621 -10.70 13.08 26.90
C LEU A 621 -12.12 13.37 26.36
N PRO A 622 -12.27 14.22 25.34
CA PRO A 622 -13.54 14.39 24.67
C PRO A 622 -14.07 13.11 24.02
N VAL A 623 -15.37 12.84 24.20
CA VAL A 623 -16.08 11.70 23.62
C VAL A 623 -17.26 12.20 22.78
N VAL A 624 -17.35 11.76 21.53
CA VAL A 624 -18.52 12.01 20.68
C VAL A 624 -19.21 10.69 20.40
N ILE A 625 -20.50 10.60 20.74
CA ILE A 625 -21.35 9.46 20.41
C ILE A 625 -22.18 9.85 19.19
N VAL A 626 -22.04 9.11 18.10
CA VAL A 626 -22.83 9.29 16.88
C VAL A 626 -23.94 8.24 16.86
N GLY A 627 -25.18 8.69 16.74
CA GLY A 627 -26.36 7.85 16.90
C GLY A 627 -26.65 7.55 18.37
N ASP A 628 -27.25 6.38 18.62
CA ASP A 628 -27.59 5.93 19.97
C ASP A 628 -26.35 5.45 20.74
N ALA A 629 -26.36 5.65 22.07
CA ALA A 629 -25.32 5.11 22.92
C ALA A 629 -25.38 3.57 22.98
N PRO A 630 -24.23 2.87 23.08
CA PRO A 630 -24.20 1.41 23.21
C PRO A 630 -25.09 0.91 24.35
N SER A 631 -25.74 -0.24 24.13
CA SER A 631 -26.71 -0.79 25.08
C SER A 631 -26.74 -2.31 25.18
N GLN A 632 -25.97 -3.01 24.34
CA GLN A 632 -25.94 -4.46 24.25
C GLN A 632 -24.50 -4.99 24.42
N PRO A 633 -24.28 -6.15 25.04
CA PRO A 633 -22.95 -6.79 25.11
C PRO A 633 -22.51 -7.29 23.73
N GLN A 634 -21.20 -7.23 23.46
CA GLN A 634 -20.60 -7.70 22.20
C GLN A 634 -20.25 -9.20 22.27
N SER A 635 -19.63 -9.62 23.38
CA SER A 635 -19.29 -11.02 23.69
C SER A 635 -20.47 -11.80 24.26
N PHE A 636 -20.40 -13.13 24.22
CA PHE A 636 -21.42 -13.98 24.83
C PHE A 636 -21.43 -13.84 26.36
N CYS A 637 -22.63 -13.71 26.92
CA CYS A 637 -22.86 -13.60 28.35
C CYS A 637 -23.83 -14.67 28.84
N THR A 638 -23.57 -15.22 30.02
CA THR A 638 -24.51 -16.09 30.73
C THR A 638 -25.58 -15.30 31.49
N ASP A 639 -25.25 -14.07 31.91
CA ASP A 639 -26.16 -13.08 32.51
C ASP A 639 -26.17 -11.78 31.69
N CYS A 640 -26.83 -11.85 30.52
CA CYS A 640 -26.90 -10.71 29.61
C CYS A 640 -27.77 -9.57 30.15
N PHE A 641 -28.68 -9.83 31.08
CA PHE A 641 -29.47 -8.77 31.71
C PHE A 641 -28.56 -7.83 32.50
N ARG A 642 -27.70 -8.39 33.36
CA ARG A 642 -26.73 -7.61 34.12
C ARG A 642 -25.74 -6.87 33.22
N ALA A 643 -25.25 -7.50 32.15
CA ALA A 643 -24.33 -6.85 31.23
C ALA A 643 -24.97 -5.64 30.53
N LYS A 644 -26.22 -5.78 30.04
CA LYS A 644 -27.00 -4.69 29.43
C LYS A 644 -27.22 -3.53 30.40
N ASP A 645 -27.62 -3.83 31.63
CA ASP A 645 -27.84 -2.82 32.65
C ASP A 645 -26.55 -2.07 33.00
N GLN A 646 -25.42 -2.79 33.12
CA GLN A 646 -24.12 -2.17 33.33
C GLN A 646 -23.74 -1.21 32.20
N ILE A 647 -23.90 -1.62 30.94
CA ILE A 647 -23.55 -0.79 29.77
C ILE A 647 -24.41 0.47 29.75
N LYS A 648 -25.74 0.33 29.94
CA LYS A 648 -26.66 1.46 29.97
C LYS A 648 -26.35 2.46 31.09
N GLU A 649 -26.10 1.98 32.31
CA GLU A 649 -25.76 2.86 33.43
C GLU A 649 -24.39 3.54 33.23
N ILE A 650 -23.42 2.85 32.63
CA ILE A 650 -22.13 3.46 32.26
C ILE A 650 -22.34 4.56 31.23
N PHE A 651 -23.07 4.32 30.13
CA PHE A 651 -23.26 5.34 29.09
C PHE A 651 -24.16 6.49 29.52
N LYS A 652 -25.11 6.26 30.43
CA LYS A 652 -25.83 7.33 31.12
C LYS A 652 -24.87 8.24 31.89
N SER A 653 -23.88 7.67 32.58
CA SER A 653 -22.82 8.44 33.24
C SER A 653 -21.95 9.19 32.21
N VAL A 654 -21.52 8.54 31.13
CA VAL A 654 -20.71 9.16 30.06
C VAL A 654 -21.42 10.36 29.44
N LEU A 655 -22.70 10.20 29.07
CA LEU A 655 -23.52 11.27 28.50
C LEU A 655 -23.74 12.46 29.44
N SER A 656 -23.59 12.28 30.75
CA SER A 656 -23.70 13.36 31.73
C SER A 656 -22.42 14.19 31.90
N LEU A 657 -21.29 13.73 31.34
CA LEU A 657 -20.01 14.41 31.44
C LEU A 657 -19.94 15.62 30.48
N GLN A 658 -19.32 16.71 30.94
CA GLN A 658 -19.09 17.90 30.11
C GLN A 658 -18.12 17.65 28.95
N THR A 659 -17.34 16.57 29.03
CA THR A 659 -16.43 16.10 27.97
C THR A 659 -17.15 15.34 26.87
N THR A 660 -18.47 15.13 26.97
CA THR A 660 -19.22 14.28 26.03
C THR A 660 -20.28 15.05 25.25
N LYS A 661 -20.43 14.71 23.97
CA LYS A 661 -21.56 15.11 23.11
C LYS A 661 -22.15 13.90 22.41
N GLN A 662 -23.45 13.92 22.21
CA GLN A 662 -24.16 12.98 21.36
C GLN A 662 -24.73 13.73 20.16
N VAL A 663 -24.60 13.14 18.97
CA VAL A 663 -25.10 13.69 17.71
C VAL A 663 -25.86 12.63 16.91
N SER A 664 -26.72 13.06 15.99
CA SER A 664 -27.56 12.17 15.18
C SER A 664 -26.81 11.47 14.05
N SER A 665 -25.78 12.10 13.48
CA SER A 665 -25.13 11.60 12.27
C SER A 665 -23.63 11.92 12.21
N GLN A 666 -22.91 11.22 11.33
CA GLN A 666 -21.48 11.45 11.09
C GLN A 666 -21.20 12.91 10.68
N ALA A 667 -22.06 13.51 9.85
CA ALA A 667 -21.93 14.89 9.38
C ALA A 667 -21.94 15.94 10.50
N ASP A 668 -22.53 15.61 11.65
CA ASP A 668 -22.59 16.49 12.83
C ASP A 668 -21.32 16.41 13.70
N ALA A 669 -20.49 15.38 13.52
CA ALA A 669 -19.32 15.12 14.35
C ALA A 669 -18.27 16.25 14.31
N PRO A 670 -17.92 16.87 13.16
CA PRO A 670 -17.00 18.01 13.13
C PRO A 670 -17.46 19.18 14.01
N ALA A 671 -18.76 19.48 14.02
CA ALA A 671 -19.32 20.55 14.84
C ALA A 671 -19.29 20.19 16.33
N ALA A 672 -19.61 18.94 16.68
CA ALA A 672 -19.52 18.45 18.05
C ALA A 672 -18.10 18.51 18.60
N LEU A 673 -17.09 18.09 17.82
CA LEU A 673 -15.68 18.18 18.17
C LEU A 673 -15.26 19.62 18.48
N ARG A 674 -15.61 20.58 17.62
CA ARG A 674 -15.32 22.00 17.86
C ARG A 674 -15.99 22.52 19.13
N SER A 675 -17.23 22.12 19.40
CA SER A 675 -17.95 22.52 20.63
C SER A 675 -17.30 21.98 21.91
N LEU A 676 -16.55 20.88 21.80
CA LEU A 676 -15.74 20.30 22.88
C LEU A 676 -14.31 20.89 22.94
N GLY A 677 -14.01 21.90 22.13
CA GLY A 677 -12.70 22.56 22.07
C GLY A 677 -11.64 21.76 21.30
N ILE A 678 -12.05 20.73 20.54
CA ILE A 678 -11.13 19.97 19.70
C ILE A 678 -11.03 20.65 18.35
N ASN A 679 -9.83 21.15 18.06
CA ASN A 679 -9.50 21.76 16.77
C ASN A 679 -8.68 20.78 15.91
N PRO A 680 -8.92 20.77 14.58
CA PRO A 680 -8.18 19.93 13.66
C PRO A 680 -6.71 20.34 13.56
N SER A 681 -5.82 19.40 13.25
CA SER A 681 -4.40 19.70 13.04
C SER A 681 -4.14 20.60 11.82
N VAL A 682 -5.09 20.67 10.89
CA VAL A 682 -5.04 21.53 9.70
C VAL A 682 -6.39 22.21 9.49
N ARG A 683 -6.42 23.42 8.93
CA ARG A 683 -7.65 24.09 8.47
C ARG A 683 -7.48 24.56 7.04
N TYR A 684 -8.51 24.36 6.22
CA TYR A 684 -8.56 24.81 4.84
C TYR A 684 -9.43 26.07 4.74
N SER A 685 -9.06 27.02 3.88
CA SER A 685 -9.80 28.26 3.69
C SER A 685 -11.08 28.05 2.86
N THR A 686 -11.08 27.09 1.94
CA THR A 686 -12.30 26.56 1.33
C THR A 686 -12.92 25.51 2.26
N SER A 687 -14.15 25.77 2.71
CA SER A 687 -14.83 24.95 3.73
C SER A 687 -15.69 23.82 3.17
N SER A 688 -15.59 23.50 1.88
CA SER A 688 -16.47 22.51 1.21
C SER A 688 -15.74 21.73 0.12
N ASN A 689 -15.88 20.40 0.13
CA ASN A 689 -15.35 19.46 -0.87
C ASN A 689 -13.83 19.57 -1.03
N VAL A 690 -13.11 19.57 0.08
CA VAL A 690 -11.66 19.70 0.04
C VAL A 690 -11.13 18.34 -0.38
N SER A 691 -10.76 18.21 -1.65
CA SER A 691 -10.02 17.09 -2.23
C SER A 691 -8.65 16.83 -1.55
N LEU A 692 -8.40 17.41 -0.37
CA LEU A 692 -7.16 17.32 0.39
C LEU A 692 -7.28 16.29 1.52
N ILE A 693 -6.22 15.51 1.68
CA ILE A 693 -6.01 14.65 2.84
C ILE A 693 -4.63 14.97 3.40
N THR A 694 -4.57 15.26 4.71
CA THR A 694 -3.31 15.61 5.37
C THR A 694 -2.99 14.62 6.48
N THR A 695 -1.74 14.14 6.49
CA THR A 695 -1.18 13.41 7.63
C THR A 695 -0.10 14.24 8.32
N LYS A 696 -0.04 14.15 9.66
CA LYS A 696 0.87 14.92 10.51
C LYS A 696 1.82 13.98 11.25
N ARG A 697 3.10 14.32 11.19
CA ARG A 697 4.19 13.68 11.93
C ARG A 697 4.74 14.65 12.95
N ARG A 698 4.73 14.27 14.22
CA ARG A 698 5.31 15.05 15.33
C ARG A 698 6.80 14.73 15.46
N VAL A 699 7.66 15.73 15.25
CA VAL A 699 9.11 15.62 15.46
C VAL A 699 9.44 15.90 16.92
N SER A 700 8.84 16.94 17.49
CA SER A 700 8.85 17.28 18.91
C SER A 700 7.53 17.98 19.26
N ASP A 701 7.33 18.40 20.52
CA ASP A 701 6.07 19.05 20.91
C ASP A 701 5.81 20.39 20.20
N SER A 702 6.84 21.01 19.61
CA SER A 702 6.72 22.28 18.85
C SER A 702 7.12 22.16 17.39
N GLU A 703 7.40 20.95 16.90
CA GLU A 703 7.92 20.73 15.55
C GLU A 703 7.15 19.59 14.88
N SER A 704 6.69 19.83 13.65
CA SER A 704 5.87 18.86 12.92
C SER A 704 6.18 18.88 11.43
N ILE A 705 5.96 17.74 10.79
CA ILE A 705 5.92 17.61 9.34
C ILE A 705 4.48 17.31 8.94
N TYR A 706 4.01 18.00 7.91
CA TYR A 706 2.71 17.83 7.28
C TYR A 706 2.91 17.29 5.87
N PHE A 707 2.17 16.26 5.49
CA PHE A 707 2.11 15.74 4.13
C PHE A 707 0.69 15.93 3.61
N VAL A 708 0.53 16.87 2.66
CA VAL A 708 -0.76 17.33 2.13
C VAL A 708 -0.92 16.75 0.72
N TYR A 709 -1.83 15.82 0.54
CA TYR A 709 -2.21 15.24 -0.76
C TYR A 709 -3.45 15.95 -1.31
N SER A 710 -3.54 16.09 -2.64
CA SER A 710 -4.74 16.55 -3.34
C SER A 710 -5.16 15.59 -4.45
N SER A 711 -6.45 15.23 -4.53
CA SER A 711 -6.99 14.45 -5.65
C SER A 711 -7.32 15.28 -6.88
N VAL A 712 -7.15 16.61 -6.84
CA VAL A 712 -7.40 17.55 -7.97
C VAL A 712 -6.35 18.65 -8.00
N ALA A 713 -6.15 19.28 -9.15
CA ALA A 713 -5.30 20.47 -9.21
C ALA A 713 -5.99 21.66 -8.51
N LEU A 714 -5.31 22.31 -7.57
CA LEU A 714 -5.88 23.42 -6.79
C LEU A 714 -4.82 24.40 -6.26
N THR A 715 -5.27 25.57 -5.82
CA THR A 715 -4.49 26.51 -5.01
C THR A 715 -5.30 26.89 -3.79
N GLU A 716 -4.74 26.69 -2.60
CA GLU A 716 -5.47 26.75 -1.33
C GLU A 716 -4.59 27.34 -0.22
N THR A 717 -5.20 28.13 0.68
CA THR A 717 -4.54 28.52 1.93
C THR A 717 -4.76 27.45 2.99
N VAL A 718 -3.66 26.85 3.45
CA VAL A 718 -3.65 25.80 4.45
C VAL A 718 -3.11 26.36 5.77
N SER A 719 -3.88 26.20 6.85
CA SER A 719 -3.47 26.60 8.21
C SER A 719 -2.98 25.38 8.97
N LEU A 720 -1.69 25.35 9.31
CA LEU A 720 -1.02 24.26 10.00
C LEU A 720 -1.01 24.52 11.51
N GLU A 721 -1.42 23.56 12.34
CA GLU A 721 -1.37 23.70 13.80
C GLU A 721 0.08 23.88 14.30
N GLY A 722 0.31 24.93 15.07
CA GLY A 722 1.62 25.29 15.60
C GLY A 722 2.13 26.63 15.08
N GLU A 723 3.21 27.08 15.73
CA GLU A 723 3.90 28.32 15.42
C GLU A 723 5.35 28.02 15.05
N GLY A 724 5.92 28.82 14.16
CA GLY A 724 7.31 28.69 13.76
C GLY A 724 7.55 29.19 12.35
N TYR A 725 8.66 28.77 11.78
CA TYR A 725 9.09 29.10 10.44
C TYR A 725 8.78 27.91 9.53
N PRO A 726 7.80 28.04 8.63
CA PRO A 726 7.44 26.94 7.74
C PRO A 726 8.49 26.77 6.63
N LEU A 727 8.80 25.51 6.30
CA LEU A 727 9.72 25.12 5.25
C LEU A 727 9.02 24.22 4.25
N MET A 728 9.28 24.45 2.96
CA MET A 728 8.88 23.57 1.88
C MET A 728 9.91 22.45 1.72
N LEU A 729 9.45 21.20 1.72
CA LEU A 729 10.30 20.02 1.50
C LEU A 729 10.04 19.49 0.08
N ASN A 730 10.90 19.81 -0.88
CA ASN A 730 10.71 19.37 -2.26
C ASN A 730 11.15 17.91 -2.42
N LEU A 731 10.18 17.01 -2.65
CA LEU A 731 10.42 15.57 -2.79
C LEU A 731 11.11 15.23 -4.13
N TRP A 732 10.96 16.04 -5.17
CA TRP A 732 11.57 15.82 -6.48
C TRP A 732 13.05 16.21 -6.51
N THR A 733 13.41 17.36 -5.94
CA THR A 733 14.81 17.85 -5.96
C THR A 733 15.58 17.48 -4.68
N GLY A 734 14.90 17.41 -3.53
CA GLY A 734 15.51 17.29 -2.21
C GLY A 734 15.76 18.65 -1.55
N ASP A 735 15.46 19.75 -2.25
CA ASP A 735 15.67 21.09 -1.70
C ASP A 735 14.70 21.38 -0.56
N VAL A 736 15.22 22.06 0.45
CA VAL A 736 14.45 22.62 1.55
C VAL A 736 14.52 24.13 1.43
N THR A 737 13.37 24.79 1.27
CA THR A 737 13.29 26.24 1.11
C THR A 737 12.41 26.87 2.18
N PRO A 738 12.80 28.02 2.77
CA PRO A 738 11.93 28.77 3.66
C PRO A 738 10.72 29.32 2.90
N LEU A 739 9.52 29.14 3.47
CA LEU A 739 8.35 29.86 3.00
C LEU A 739 8.42 31.30 3.54
N ALA A 740 8.61 32.25 2.62
CA ALA A 740 8.79 33.66 2.95
C ALA A 740 7.48 34.45 3.08
N ALA A 741 6.36 33.86 2.68
CA ALA A 741 5.02 34.41 2.87
C ALA A 741 4.18 33.46 3.73
N PHE A 742 3.90 33.87 4.96
CA PHE A 742 3.03 33.17 5.89
C PHE A 742 2.55 34.13 6.98
N ASP A 743 1.48 33.74 7.65
CA ASP A 743 0.98 34.46 8.82
C ASP A 743 0.72 33.48 9.96
N THR A 744 0.85 33.95 11.20
CA THR A 744 0.63 33.13 12.39
C THR A 744 -0.41 33.79 13.27
N ALA A 745 -1.53 33.11 13.48
CA ALA A 745 -2.64 33.58 14.30
C ALA A 745 -3.35 32.38 14.95
N ASP A 746 -3.86 32.58 16.16
CA ASP A 746 -4.67 31.59 16.89
C ASP A 746 -4.01 30.21 17.05
N GLY A 747 -2.68 30.16 17.14
CA GLY A 747 -1.90 28.92 17.23
C GLY A 747 -1.76 28.15 15.91
N TYR A 748 -2.04 28.78 14.77
CA TYR A 748 -1.86 28.21 13.43
C TYR A 748 -0.94 29.07 12.56
N THR A 749 -0.18 28.41 11.71
CA THR A 749 0.64 29.03 10.66
C THR A 749 -0.01 28.82 9.30
N ARG A 750 -0.39 29.90 8.61
CA ARG A 750 -1.08 29.90 7.32
C ARG A 750 -0.11 30.01 6.17
N VAL A 751 -0.19 29.09 5.23
CA VAL A 751 0.65 29.03 4.02
C VAL A 751 -0.22 28.82 2.78
N ASN A 752 0.20 29.36 1.64
CA ASN A 752 -0.47 29.12 0.36
C ASN A 752 0.22 27.98 -0.38
N LEU A 753 -0.56 27.00 -0.84
CA LEU A 753 -0.07 25.86 -1.60
C LEU A 753 -0.73 25.81 -2.96
N SER A 754 0.03 25.39 -3.97
CA SER A 754 -0.46 24.99 -5.28
C SER A 754 -0.07 23.54 -5.51
N LEU A 755 -1.06 22.69 -5.78
CA LEU A 755 -0.91 21.25 -5.96
C LEU A 755 -1.50 20.84 -7.30
N GLY A 756 -0.83 19.94 -8.01
CA GLY A 756 -1.35 19.28 -9.19
C GLY A 756 -2.39 18.21 -8.83
N GLU A 757 -3.03 17.63 -9.84
CA GLU A 757 -3.91 16.50 -9.63
C GLU A 757 -3.12 15.28 -9.13
N ASN A 758 -3.60 14.65 -8.05
CA ASN A 758 -2.93 13.54 -7.37
C ASN A 758 -1.53 13.87 -6.79
N ALA A 759 -1.19 15.15 -6.71
CA ALA A 759 0.08 15.61 -6.14
C ALA A 759 0.06 15.65 -4.61
N ALA A 760 1.26 15.67 -4.02
CA ALA A 760 1.42 15.91 -2.60
C ALA A 760 2.58 16.88 -2.32
N GLN A 761 2.46 17.61 -1.21
CA GLN A 761 3.49 18.50 -0.71
C GLN A 761 3.80 18.22 0.75
N ALA A 762 5.09 18.09 1.07
CA ALA A 762 5.58 17.97 2.43
C ALA A 762 6.04 19.34 2.97
N LEU A 763 5.68 19.65 4.21
CA LEU A 763 5.98 20.91 4.89
C LEU A 763 6.52 20.63 6.28
N TYR A 764 7.62 21.28 6.67
CA TYR A 764 8.07 21.31 8.06
C TYR A 764 7.61 22.61 8.73
N LEU A 765 7.21 22.54 10.00
CA LEU A 765 6.91 23.69 10.84
C LEU A 765 7.62 23.54 12.18
N GLY A 766 8.42 24.55 12.56
CA GLY A 766 9.13 24.55 13.83
C GLY A 766 9.84 25.88 14.12
N LYS A 767 10.25 26.09 15.37
CA LYS A 767 10.98 27.30 15.80
C LYS A 767 12.44 27.31 15.35
N LYS A 768 13.02 26.14 15.10
CA LYS A 768 14.38 25.98 14.60
C LYS A 768 14.30 25.31 13.23
N ASN A 769 15.23 25.64 12.36
CA ASN A 769 15.35 24.97 11.08
C ASN A 769 16.36 23.82 11.21
N PRO A 770 15.93 22.54 11.12
CA PRO A 770 16.82 21.41 11.30
C PRO A 770 17.64 21.08 10.03
N TYR A 771 17.42 21.79 8.92
CA TYR A 771 18.02 21.50 7.61
C TYR A 771 19.19 22.45 7.26
N GLY A 772 19.85 23.01 8.27
CA GLY A 772 21.08 23.79 8.12
C GLY A 772 20.89 25.23 7.63
N LEU A 773 19.64 25.69 7.52
CA LEU A 773 19.31 27.07 7.15
C LEU A 773 19.05 27.92 8.39
N ARG A 774 19.25 29.24 8.28
CA ARG A 774 18.81 30.18 9.31
C ARG A 774 17.33 30.51 9.13
N ASN A 775 16.66 30.84 10.22
CA ASN A 775 15.31 31.39 10.13
C ASN A 775 15.37 32.78 9.51
N LEU A 776 14.36 33.13 8.70
CA LEU A 776 14.24 34.47 8.17
C LEU A 776 13.98 35.46 9.31
N SER A 777 14.76 36.55 9.36
CA SER A 777 14.59 37.62 10.35
C SER A 777 13.32 38.43 10.14
N ARG A 778 12.80 38.44 8.90
CA ARG A 778 11.53 39.05 8.47
C ARG A 778 10.83 38.11 7.49
N TYR A 779 9.53 38.26 7.34
CA TYR A 779 8.74 37.51 6.36
C TYR A 779 7.52 38.35 5.96
N VAL A 780 6.84 37.94 4.89
CA VAL A 780 5.66 38.62 4.35
C VAL A 780 4.41 38.01 4.97
N THR A 781 3.57 38.83 5.60
CA THR A 781 2.30 38.39 6.21
C THR A 781 1.11 38.56 5.28
N ALA A 782 1.21 39.45 4.28
CA ALA A 782 0.18 39.67 3.27
C ALA A 782 0.80 40.25 1.99
N THR A 783 0.34 39.81 0.84
CA THR A 783 0.84 40.21 -0.48
C THR A 783 -0.15 39.83 -1.58
N ASP A 784 -0.11 40.55 -2.70
CA ASP A 784 -0.83 40.24 -3.94
C ASP A 784 0.08 39.63 -5.04
N ALA A 785 1.36 39.40 -4.71
CA ALA A 785 2.36 38.77 -5.58
C ALA A 785 3.03 37.56 -4.89
N SER A 786 3.68 36.70 -5.69
CA SER A 786 4.45 35.56 -5.19
C SER A 786 5.67 36.04 -4.40
N VAL A 787 6.09 35.26 -3.41
CA VAL A 787 7.22 35.58 -2.55
C VAL A 787 8.09 34.36 -2.39
N PHE A 788 9.40 34.55 -2.48
CA PHE A 788 10.38 33.53 -2.13
C PHE A 788 11.52 34.15 -1.31
N ALA A 789 12.25 33.30 -0.61
CA ALA A 789 13.49 33.69 0.06
C ALA A 789 14.69 33.12 -0.69
N GLN A 790 15.76 33.91 -0.73
CA GLN A 790 17.08 33.47 -1.15
C GLN A 790 18.07 33.89 -0.06
N SER A 791 18.65 32.90 0.62
CA SER A 791 19.40 33.11 1.87
C SER A 791 18.51 33.84 2.91
N GLU A 792 18.94 34.98 3.47
CA GLU A 792 18.12 35.77 4.40
C GLU A 792 17.29 36.88 3.72
N ASN A 793 17.37 37.00 2.38
CA ASN A 793 16.70 38.07 1.62
C ASN A 793 15.35 37.60 1.08
N ILE A 794 14.36 38.50 1.11
CA ILE A 794 13.00 38.24 0.63
C ILE A 794 12.83 38.94 -0.72
N TYR A 795 12.22 38.25 -1.67
CA TYR A 795 11.93 38.78 -3.00
C TYR A 795 10.43 38.70 -3.27
N LEU A 796 9.85 39.81 -3.75
CA LEU A 796 8.57 39.77 -4.45
C LEU A 796 8.82 39.36 -5.89
N GLN A 797 7.95 38.50 -6.40
CA GLN A 797 8.02 37.93 -7.73
C GLN A 797 6.66 37.98 -8.42
N THR A 798 6.60 38.48 -9.65
CA THR A 798 5.36 38.59 -10.42
C THR A 798 5.59 38.39 -11.91
N SER A 799 4.59 37.82 -12.60
CA SER A 799 4.53 37.72 -14.06
C SER A 799 3.74 38.87 -14.71
N LYS A 800 3.30 39.86 -13.93
CA LYS A 800 2.47 40.98 -14.40
C LYS A 800 3.14 42.31 -14.11
N ASN A 801 3.01 43.26 -15.04
CA ASN A 801 3.36 44.65 -14.80
C ASN A 801 2.34 45.28 -13.83
N GLY A 802 2.81 46.20 -12.99
CA GLY A 802 1.98 46.86 -11.99
C GLY A 802 2.75 47.17 -10.71
N THR A 803 2.06 47.78 -9.75
CA THR A 803 2.59 47.95 -8.39
C THR A 803 1.97 46.89 -7.50
N HIS A 804 2.81 46.09 -6.85
CA HIS A 804 2.42 45.07 -5.89
C HIS A 804 2.81 45.50 -4.48
N SER A 805 2.01 45.10 -3.50
CA SER A 805 2.20 45.48 -2.11
C SER A 805 2.54 44.27 -1.26
N ALA A 806 3.48 44.42 -0.34
CA ALA A 806 3.79 43.41 0.67
C ALA A 806 3.80 44.05 2.05
N LYS A 807 3.11 43.40 3.00
CA LYS A 807 3.20 43.72 4.43
C LYS A 807 4.19 42.77 5.09
N LEU A 808 5.19 43.33 5.76
CA LEU A 808 6.22 42.59 6.47
C LEU A 808 5.82 42.30 7.91
N SER A 809 6.44 41.28 8.49
CA SER A 809 6.24 40.86 9.88
C SER A 809 6.60 41.92 10.93
N ASP A 810 7.38 42.95 10.56
CA ASP A 810 7.70 44.10 11.41
C ASP A 810 6.70 45.28 11.28
N GLY A 811 5.60 45.07 10.55
CA GLY A 811 4.54 46.05 10.35
C GLY A 811 4.75 47.02 9.20
N ARG A 812 5.93 47.03 8.56
CA ARG A 812 6.17 47.87 7.37
C ARG A 812 5.40 47.35 6.17
N SER A 813 4.89 48.27 5.35
CA SER A 813 4.33 47.97 4.03
C SER A 813 5.26 48.49 2.95
N VAL A 814 5.56 47.66 1.96
CA VAL A 814 6.42 47.99 0.82
C VAL A 814 5.59 47.89 -0.45
N ASN A 815 5.67 48.91 -1.31
CA ASN A 815 5.07 48.89 -2.64
C ASN A 815 6.19 48.80 -3.68
N VAL A 816 6.11 47.80 -4.55
CA VAL A 816 7.13 47.52 -5.55
C VAL A 816 6.51 47.57 -6.93
N ALA A 817 7.00 48.50 -7.75
CA ALA A 817 6.59 48.63 -9.15
C ALA A 817 7.41 47.71 -10.05
N PHE A 818 6.74 46.95 -10.91
CA PHE A 818 7.31 46.15 -11.99
C PHE A 818 6.82 46.71 -13.33
N GLY A 819 7.75 47.17 -14.16
CA GLY A 819 7.42 47.94 -15.37
C GLY A 819 7.72 47.24 -16.69
N ASN A 820 8.53 46.18 -16.68
CA ASN A 820 9.08 45.57 -17.89
C ASN A 820 9.06 44.04 -17.87
N VAL A 821 8.02 43.41 -17.30
CA VAL A 821 7.87 41.94 -17.35
C VAL A 821 7.53 41.51 -18.79
N PRO A 822 8.38 40.71 -19.45
CA PRO A 822 8.11 40.26 -20.82
C PRO A 822 6.91 39.30 -20.89
N SER A 823 6.20 39.31 -22.02
CA SER A 823 5.10 38.37 -22.27
C SER A 823 5.56 36.91 -22.31
N PRO A 824 4.72 35.94 -21.90
CA PRO A 824 5.02 34.52 -22.03
C PRO A 824 5.29 34.11 -23.49
N ILE A 825 6.23 33.17 -23.68
CA ILE A 825 6.60 32.63 -24.99
C ILE A 825 6.02 31.21 -25.13
N ALA A 826 5.07 31.05 -26.05
CA ALA A 826 4.58 29.72 -26.43
C ALA A 826 5.54 29.07 -27.44
N LEU A 827 6.04 27.86 -27.13
CA LEU A 827 6.96 27.12 -27.99
C LEU A 827 6.18 26.26 -28.99
N LYS A 828 6.11 26.72 -30.25
CA LYS A 828 5.27 26.10 -31.29
C LYS A 828 6.03 25.21 -32.27
N SER A 829 7.31 25.49 -32.52
CA SER A 829 8.11 24.78 -33.51
C SER A 829 9.04 23.78 -32.85
N TRP A 830 8.93 22.51 -33.25
CA TRP A 830 9.69 21.41 -32.68
C TRP A 830 10.22 20.49 -33.77
N VAL A 831 11.38 19.88 -33.54
CA VAL A 831 11.85 18.71 -34.28
C VAL A 831 11.73 17.50 -33.36
N LEU A 832 10.94 16.51 -33.76
CA LEU A 832 10.73 15.26 -33.05
C LEU A 832 11.54 14.14 -33.72
N SER A 833 12.39 13.45 -32.95
CA SER A 833 13.00 12.18 -33.32
C SER A 833 12.47 11.07 -32.41
N VAL A 834 11.98 9.98 -32.99
CA VAL A 834 11.41 8.84 -32.23
C VAL A 834 12.24 7.59 -32.45
N GLU A 835 12.70 6.99 -31.36
CA GLU A 835 13.19 5.62 -31.32
C GLU A 835 12.00 4.69 -31.02
N ASP A 836 11.54 3.94 -32.01
CA ASP A 836 10.43 3.01 -31.90
C ASP A 836 10.92 1.61 -31.49
N TRP A 837 10.31 1.05 -30.44
CA TRP A 837 10.67 -0.24 -29.85
C TRP A 837 9.69 -1.31 -30.34
N SER A 838 10.21 -2.40 -30.85
CA SER A 838 9.44 -3.50 -31.44
C SER A 838 10.12 -4.85 -31.18
N PRO A 839 9.42 -5.98 -31.34
CA PRO A 839 10.07 -7.29 -31.30
C PRO A 839 11.20 -7.38 -32.33
N LEU A 840 12.38 -7.86 -31.93
CA LEU A 840 13.48 -8.11 -32.86
C LEU A 840 13.16 -9.23 -33.84
N ILE A 841 12.49 -10.28 -33.36
CA ILE A 841 12.04 -11.42 -34.16
C ILE A 841 10.55 -11.58 -33.95
N VAL A 842 9.79 -11.42 -35.03
CA VAL A 842 8.33 -11.55 -35.03
C VAL A 842 7.97 -13.04 -35.14
N ASN A 843 7.14 -13.55 -34.21
CA ASN A 843 6.58 -14.92 -34.19
C ASN A 843 7.44 -16.09 -33.67
N GLU A 844 8.49 -15.86 -32.88
CA GLU A 844 9.16 -16.96 -32.16
C GLU A 844 8.57 -17.15 -30.74
N THR A 845 8.29 -18.40 -30.38
CA THR A 845 7.95 -18.81 -29.00
C THR A 845 9.19 -19.39 -28.31
N GLY A 846 9.82 -18.63 -27.40
CA GLY A 846 10.75 -19.17 -26.41
C GLY A 846 12.15 -19.62 -26.89
N LEU A 847 13.04 -18.63 -27.03
CA LEU A 847 14.53 -18.59 -27.01
C LEU A 847 14.96 -17.64 -28.14
N LYS A 848 15.16 -16.36 -27.79
CA LYS A 848 15.42 -15.15 -28.62
C LYS A 848 14.25 -14.20 -28.86
N SER A 849 13.02 -14.59 -28.52
CA SER A 849 11.82 -13.78 -28.78
C SER A 849 11.60 -12.59 -27.82
N SER A 850 12.30 -12.49 -26.68
CA SER A 850 12.20 -11.34 -25.76
C SER A 850 13.03 -10.12 -26.20
N LEU A 851 13.86 -10.27 -27.24
CA LEU A 851 14.77 -9.23 -27.71
C LEU A 851 14.01 -8.07 -28.35
N THR A 852 14.44 -6.84 -28.06
CA THR A 852 13.82 -5.61 -28.57
C THR A 852 14.68 -5.01 -29.67
N SER A 853 14.07 -4.75 -30.84
CA SER A 853 14.61 -3.87 -31.86
C SER A 853 14.26 -2.43 -31.54
N LYS A 854 15.23 -1.53 -31.63
CA LYS A 854 15.09 -0.10 -31.40
C LYS A 854 15.47 0.62 -32.68
N VAL A 855 14.49 1.23 -33.34
CA VAL A 855 14.68 1.86 -34.65
C VAL A 855 14.39 3.35 -34.54
N THR A 856 15.38 4.18 -34.82
CA THR A 856 15.18 5.63 -34.95
C THR A 856 14.48 5.93 -36.26
N LEU A 857 13.29 6.50 -36.17
CA LEU A 857 12.48 6.94 -37.31
C LEU A 857 12.99 8.29 -37.82
N PRO A 858 12.70 8.64 -39.09
CA PRO A 858 13.00 9.96 -39.64
C PRO A 858 12.44 11.09 -38.76
N SER A 859 13.19 12.17 -38.61
CA SER A 859 12.75 13.31 -37.80
C SER A 859 11.56 14.03 -38.43
N ILE A 860 10.64 14.50 -37.58
CA ILE A 860 9.39 15.15 -37.97
C ILE A 860 9.42 16.59 -37.45
N SER A 861 9.17 17.56 -38.32
CA SER A 861 8.94 18.94 -37.92
C SER A 861 7.50 19.13 -37.49
N LEU A 862 7.28 19.63 -36.28
CA LEU A 862 5.96 19.86 -35.69
C LEU A 862 5.76 21.35 -35.46
N ASN A 863 4.58 21.86 -35.86
CA ASN A 863 4.13 23.23 -35.59
C ASN A 863 3.09 23.30 -34.45
N SER A 864 2.68 22.14 -33.96
CA SER A 864 1.81 21.92 -32.81
C SER A 864 2.21 20.63 -32.11
N LEU A 865 2.04 20.60 -30.80
CA LEU A 865 2.25 19.41 -29.98
C LEU A 865 0.93 18.62 -29.89
N GLU A 866 1.02 17.30 -30.00
CA GLU A 866 -0.11 16.38 -29.91
C GLU A 866 0.37 14.96 -29.59
N SER A 867 -0.59 14.06 -29.34
CA SER A 867 -0.29 12.64 -29.11
C SER A 867 0.34 12.01 -30.35
N TRP A 868 1.36 11.17 -30.17
CA TRP A 868 2.00 10.41 -31.27
C TRP A 868 1.00 9.62 -32.09
N THR A 869 -0.11 9.20 -31.48
CA THR A 869 -1.19 8.45 -32.11
C THR A 869 -1.86 9.21 -33.25
N ASN A 870 -1.70 10.53 -33.29
CA ASN A 870 -2.26 11.42 -34.30
C ASN A 870 -1.20 11.92 -35.30
N ILE A 871 0.08 11.56 -35.10
CA ILE A 871 1.18 11.93 -35.98
C ILE A 871 1.41 10.78 -36.97
N SER A 872 1.32 11.06 -38.28
CA SER A 872 1.49 10.04 -39.31
C SER A 872 2.83 9.29 -39.17
N GLY A 873 2.76 7.96 -39.18
CA GLY A 873 3.90 7.06 -39.01
C GLY A 873 4.23 6.71 -37.55
N LEU A 874 3.55 7.34 -36.57
CA LEU A 874 3.74 7.10 -35.14
C LEU A 874 2.51 6.49 -34.46
N GLU A 875 1.47 6.10 -35.21
CA GLU A 875 0.13 5.73 -34.71
C GLU A 875 0.17 4.57 -33.69
N SER A 876 1.16 3.69 -33.83
CA SER A 876 1.41 2.52 -32.98
C SER A 876 2.83 2.52 -32.40
N ALA A 877 3.51 3.67 -32.42
CA ALA A 877 4.86 3.77 -31.90
C ALA A 877 4.87 3.67 -30.38
N SER A 878 5.93 3.09 -29.83
CA SER A 878 6.21 3.08 -28.39
C SER A 878 7.71 3.04 -28.20
N GLY A 879 8.26 3.88 -27.33
CA GLY A 879 9.70 4.05 -27.23
C GLY A 879 10.09 5.41 -26.65
N ILE A 880 11.12 6.02 -27.22
CA ILE A 880 11.70 7.28 -26.74
C ILE A 880 11.56 8.35 -27.83
N GLY A 881 10.85 9.44 -27.52
CA GLY A 881 10.75 10.61 -28.40
C GLY A 881 11.54 11.77 -27.83
N THR A 882 12.39 12.38 -28.65
CA THR A 882 13.19 13.55 -28.29
C THR A 882 12.71 14.75 -29.10
N TYR A 883 12.17 15.74 -28.39
CA TYR A 883 11.69 17.00 -28.93
C TYR A 883 12.76 18.08 -28.76
N ARG A 884 13.10 18.75 -29.85
CA ARG A 884 14.10 19.82 -29.86
C ARG A 884 13.54 21.12 -30.38
N THR A 885 13.87 22.21 -29.71
CA THR A 885 13.59 23.57 -30.17
C THR A 885 14.68 24.53 -29.69
N THR A 886 14.77 25.71 -30.30
CA THR A 886 15.64 26.78 -29.85
C THR A 886 14.79 28.01 -29.62
N VAL A 887 14.97 28.66 -28.47
CA VAL A 887 14.26 29.88 -28.10
C VAL A 887 15.24 30.99 -27.77
N ASN A 888 14.96 32.19 -28.23
CA ASN A 888 15.77 33.35 -27.91
C ASN A 888 15.17 34.08 -26.70
N LEU A 889 15.94 34.19 -25.61
CA LEU A 889 15.51 34.82 -24.36
C LEU A 889 16.23 36.15 -24.16
N SER A 890 15.47 37.16 -23.74
CA SER A 890 16.02 38.47 -23.39
C SER A 890 16.02 38.61 -21.86
N LEU A 891 17.13 38.20 -21.22
CA LEU A 891 17.21 38.12 -19.75
C LEU A 891 17.58 39.45 -19.09
N GLY A 892 17.89 40.49 -19.86
CA GLY A 892 18.38 41.77 -19.35
C GLY A 892 19.79 41.61 -18.76
N LEU A 893 20.78 42.37 -19.26
CA LEU A 893 22.09 42.37 -18.63
C LEU A 893 21.95 42.88 -17.18
N SER A 894 22.65 42.21 -16.28
CA SER A 894 22.62 42.29 -14.81
C SER A 894 23.07 43.63 -14.21
N SER A 895 22.71 44.76 -14.82
CA SER A 895 23.06 46.10 -14.34
C SER A 895 22.05 47.13 -14.83
N ASN A 896 20.78 46.98 -14.46
CA ASN A 896 19.88 48.13 -14.46
C ASN A 896 19.92 48.77 -13.08
N SER A 897 20.00 50.10 -13.07
CA SER A 897 19.90 50.99 -11.92
C SER A 897 18.58 50.87 -11.12
N SER A 898 17.70 49.92 -11.47
CA SER A 898 16.38 49.67 -10.87
C SER A 898 16.32 48.51 -9.86
N GLY A 899 17.38 47.69 -9.73
CA GLY A 899 17.42 46.55 -8.81
C GLY A 899 16.49 45.37 -9.16
N GLU A 900 15.96 45.33 -10.39
CA GLU A 900 15.02 44.31 -10.89
C GLU A 900 15.76 43.12 -11.51
N GLY A 901 15.53 41.90 -11.01
CA GLY A 901 15.97 40.65 -11.63
C GLY A 901 14.86 39.99 -12.46
N LEU A 902 15.22 39.06 -13.34
CA LEU A 902 14.27 38.26 -14.12
C LEU A 902 14.52 36.77 -13.92
N ALA A 903 13.47 36.03 -13.60
CA ALA A 903 13.44 34.58 -13.52
C ALA A 903 12.61 34.00 -14.68
N VAL A 904 12.95 32.80 -15.12
CA VAL A 904 12.26 32.11 -16.23
C VAL A 904 11.73 30.78 -15.72
N PHE A 905 10.44 30.55 -15.94
CA PHE A 905 9.75 29.31 -15.62
C PHE A 905 9.22 28.66 -16.89
N ILE A 906 9.23 27.33 -16.93
CA ILE A 906 8.66 26.53 -18.02
C ILE A 906 7.46 25.74 -17.50
N ASN A 907 6.36 25.80 -18.23
CA ASN A 907 5.21 24.92 -18.08
C ASN A 907 5.16 24.00 -19.30
N PHE A 908 5.00 22.69 -19.06
CA PHE A 908 5.02 21.66 -20.10
C PHE A 908 3.63 21.32 -20.65
N GLY A 909 2.56 21.76 -19.99
CA GLY A 909 1.21 21.26 -20.24
C GLY A 909 1.14 19.76 -19.96
N ASP A 910 0.44 19.03 -20.82
CA ASP A 910 0.28 17.60 -20.67
C ASP A 910 1.43 16.81 -21.31
N VAL A 911 1.90 15.77 -20.62
CA VAL A 911 2.93 14.84 -21.12
C VAL A 911 2.43 13.41 -20.95
N GLY A 912 2.29 12.69 -22.06
CA GLY A 912 1.89 11.29 -22.10
C GLY A 912 3.09 10.35 -21.97
N GLY A 913 3.51 10.08 -20.74
CA GLY A 913 4.64 9.20 -20.43
C GLY A 913 5.52 9.79 -19.32
N SER A 914 6.65 9.13 -19.09
CA SER A 914 7.71 9.69 -18.24
C SER A 914 8.64 10.58 -19.06
N TRP A 915 9.26 11.60 -18.46
CA TRP A 915 10.00 12.57 -19.25
C TRP A 915 11.17 13.22 -18.50
N GLY A 916 12.04 13.88 -19.26
CA GLY A 916 13.16 14.66 -18.75
C GLY A 916 13.43 15.87 -19.64
N LEU A 917 14.14 16.85 -19.07
CA LEU A 917 14.49 18.11 -19.72
C LEU A 917 16.01 18.29 -19.74
N LYS A 918 16.54 18.74 -20.88
CA LYS A 918 17.86 19.38 -20.94
C LYS A 918 17.73 20.76 -21.55
N ILE A 919 18.52 21.68 -21.01
CA ILE A 919 18.64 23.04 -21.54
C ILE A 919 20.12 23.31 -21.76
N ASN A 920 20.49 23.74 -22.96
CA ASN A 920 21.90 23.98 -23.34
C ASN A 920 22.81 22.78 -23.03
N ASN A 921 22.32 21.55 -23.30
CA ASN A 921 22.96 20.26 -22.97
C ASN A 921 23.15 19.94 -21.49
N VAL A 922 22.57 20.74 -20.58
CA VAL A 922 22.57 20.48 -19.15
C VAL A 922 21.25 19.81 -18.75
N PRO A 923 21.27 18.60 -18.17
CA PRO A 923 20.07 17.97 -17.59
C PRO A 923 19.50 18.79 -16.45
N VAL A 924 18.18 18.95 -16.45
CA VAL A 924 17.44 19.58 -15.36
C VAL A 924 16.92 18.49 -14.43
N ASN A 925 17.31 18.56 -13.16
CA ASN A 925 16.91 17.60 -12.13
C ASN A 925 15.55 17.94 -11.52
N GLY A 926 14.91 16.96 -10.88
CA GLY A 926 13.67 17.17 -10.12
C GLY A 926 12.45 17.49 -10.98
N VAL A 927 12.37 16.88 -12.16
CA VAL A 927 11.21 16.97 -13.03
C VAL A 927 9.98 16.36 -12.34
N ASP A 928 8.95 17.19 -12.12
CA ASP A 928 7.68 16.79 -11.52
C ASP A 928 6.75 16.15 -12.56
N PHE A 929 6.42 14.87 -12.38
CA PHE A 929 5.50 14.14 -13.26
C PHE A 929 4.02 14.46 -13.02
N LEU A 930 3.69 15.07 -11.87
CA LEU A 930 2.32 15.40 -11.44
C LEU A 930 1.94 16.86 -11.78
N SER A 931 2.84 17.61 -12.43
CA SER A 931 2.62 18.97 -12.94
C SER A 931 2.09 19.96 -11.88
N SER A 932 2.62 19.92 -10.67
CA SER A 932 2.11 20.73 -9.54
C SER A 932 2.41 22.22 -9.66
N ALA A 933 3.53 22.56 -10.28
CA ALA A 933 3.95 23.94 -10.49
C ALA A 933 4.83 24.07 -11.75
N PRO A 934 4.89 25.26 -12.38
CA PRO A 934 5.91 25.56 -13.38
C PRO A 934 7.32 25.36 -12.82
N LEU A 935 8.21 24.80 -13.63
CA LEU A 935 9.60 24.54 -13.24
C LEU A 935 10.45 25.79 -13.45
N GLU A 936 11.17 26.25 -12.42
CA GLU A 936 12.14 27.32 -12.60
C GLU A 936 13.35 26.82 -13.39
N ILE A 937 13.67 27.51 -14.48
CA ILE A 937 14.80 27.18 -15.36
C ILE A 937 15.83 28.30 -15.47
N THR A 938 15.66 29.40 -14.71
CA THR A 938 16.60 30.53 -14.66
C THR A 938 18.08 30.10 -14.60
N PRO A 939 18.48 29.09 -13.80
CA PRO A 939 19.87 28.64 -13.73
C PRO A 939 20.44 28.02 -15.01
N TYR A 940 19.57 27.54 -15.90
CA TYR A 940 19.97 26.74 -17.07
C TYR A 940 19.94 27.54 -18.37
N VAL A 941 19.40 28.76 -18.33
CA VAL A 941 19.22 29.62 -19.50
C VAL A 941 20.23 30.77 -19.53
N LYS A 942 20.51 31.28 -20.72
CA LYS A 942 21.36 32.45 -20.98
C LYS A 942 20.63 33.49 -21.81
N ASN A 943 21.12 34.73 -21.77
CA ASN A 943 20.63 35.76 -22.69
C ASN A 943 20.99 35.37 -24.13
N GLY A 944 20.04 35.49 -25.07
CA GLY A 944 20.19 35.02 -26.43
C GLY A 944 19.57 33.63 -26.67
N PRO A 945 20.10 32.87 -27.66
CA PRO A 945 19.55 31.55 -28.01
C PRO A 945 19.82 30.50 -26.94
N ASN A 946 18.79 29.69 -26.66
CA ASN A 946 18.81 28.56 -25.74
C ASN A 946 18.23 27.33 -26.42
N ASP A 947 18.94 26.22 -26.35
CA ASP A 947 18.48 24.94 -26.90
C ASP A 947 17.73 24.16 -25.83
N LEU A 948 16.52 23.71 -26.15
CA LEU A 948 15.68 22.90 -25.27
C LEU A 948 15.53 21.50 -25.88
N GLU A 949 15.75 20.48 -25.06
CA GLU A 949 15.53 19.07 -25.37
C GLU A 949 14.56 18.49 -24.34
N ILE A 950 13.38 18.07 -24.77
CA ILE A 950 12.44 17.32 -23.94
C ILE A 950 12.42 15.88 -24.44
N THR A 951 12.80 14.94 -23.58
CA THR A 951 12.77 13.51 -23.90
C THR A 951 11.58 12.88 -23.20
N VAL A 952 10.70 12.24 -23.95
CA VAL A 952 9.53 11.52 -23.46
C VAL A 952 9.71 10.03 -23.72
N ALA A 953 9.52 9.21 -22.69
CA ALA A 953 9.58 7.76 -22.76
C ALA A 953 8.21 7.15 -22.42
N THR A 954 7.67 6.39 -23.37
CA THR A 954 6.30 5.86 -23.30
C THR A 954 6.24 4.50 -22.59
N THR A 955 5.03 4.03 -22.34
CA THR A 955 4.74 2.60 -22.10
C THR A 955 4.89 1.82 -23.42
N LEU A 956 4.87 0.48 -23.36
CA LEU A 956 4.81 -0.36 -24.57
C LEU A 956 3.38 -0.61 -25.07
N TRP A 957 2.39 -0.08 -24.36
CA TRP A 957 0.96 -0.33 -24.56
C TRP A 957 0.52 -0.26 -26.02
N ASN A 958 0.78 0.87 -26.69
CA ASN A 958 0.31 1.09 -28.06
C ASN A 958 0.97 0.14 -29.07
N LYS A 959 2.26 -0.20 -28.88
CA LYS A 959 2.93 -1.21 -29.71
C LYS A 959 2.34 -2.60 -29.49
N LEU A 960 2.10 -2.98 -28.24
CA LEU A 960 1.53 -4.29 -27.89
C LEU A 960 0.13 -4.50 -28.48
N ARG A 961 -0.69 -3.46 -28.58
CA ARG A 961 -1.99 -3.51 -29.29
C ARG A 961 -1.85 -3.97 -30.74
N LYS A 962 -0.77 -3.57 -31.42
CA LYS A 962 -0.47 -3.95 -32.80
C LYS A 962 0.22 -5.31 -32.89
N THR A 963 1.17 -5.59 -32.00
CA THR A 963 1.96 -6.83 -32.01
C THR A 963 1.16 -8.03 -31.53
N TRP A 964 0.31 -7.86 -30.52
CA TRP A 964 -0.46 -8.92 -29.86
C TRP A 964 -1.96 -8.55 -29.80
N PRO A 965 -2.64 -8.41 -30.95
CA PRO A 965 -4.01 -7.91 -31.00
C PRO A 965 -5.02 -8.81 -30.28
N ALA A 966 -4.74 -10.11 -30.14
CA ALA A 966 -5.61 -11.03 -29.39
C ALA A 966 -5.67 -10.73 -27.88
N ILE A 967 -4.61 -10.15 -27.31
CA ILE A 967 -4.50 -9.82 -25.89
C ILE A 967 -4.76 -8.33 -25.66
N TYR A 968 -4.23 -7.47 -26.54
CA TYR A 968 -4.23 -6.02 -26.33
C TYR A 968 -5.13 -5.25 -27.32
N GLY A 969 -5.53 -5.85 -28.45
CA GLY A 969 -6.13 -5.11 -29.57
C GLY A 969 -7.45 -4.41 -29.26
N SER A 970 -8.23 -4.94 -28.32
CA SER A 970 -9.49 -4.35 -27.85
C SER A 970 -9.32 -3.20 -26.86
N LEU A 971 -8.12 -3.01 -26.31
CA LEU A 971 -7.85 -1.99 -25.31
C LEU A 971 -7.82 -0.60 -25.95
N GLU A 972 -8.10 0.45 -25.17
CA GLU A 972 -8.03 1.83 -25.65
C GLU A 972 -6.58 2.25 -25.94
N VAL A 973 -6.40 3.11 -26.94
CA VAL A 973 -5.09 3.71 -27.24
C VAL A 973 -4.68 4.67 -26.12
N GLN A 974 -3.43 4.60 -25.67
CA GLN A 974 -2.89 5.59 -24.74
C GLN A 974 -2.42 6.84 -25.49
N LYS A 975 -2.79 8.02 -24.98
CA LYS A 975 -2.19 9.28 -25.42
C LYS A 975 -0.75 9.33 -24.92
N VAL A 976 0.21 9.47 -25.84
CA VAL A 976 1.64 9.45 -25.52
C VAL A 976 2.40 10.56 -26.25
N GLY A 977 3.50 11.01 -25.69
CA GLY A 977 4.32 12.10 -26.23
C GLY A 977 4.18 13.42 -25.47
N LEU A 978 4.82 14.47 -25.96
CA LEU A 978 4.66 15.83 -25.45
C LEU A 978 3.39 16.42 -26.07
N LEU A 979 2.34 16.59 -25.27
CA LEU A 979 1.02 17.03 -25.73
C LEU A 979 0.88 18.56 -25.64
N GLY A 980 1.59 19.18 -24.70
CA GLY A 980 1.68 20.63 -24.59
C GLY A 980 0.40 21.29 -24.03
N PRO A 981 0.27 22.62 -24.19
CA PRO A 981 1.25 23.53 -24.76
C PRO A 981 2.46 23.72 -23.84
N VAL A 982 3.66 23.87 -24.41
CA VAL A 982 4.85 24.28 -23.64
C VAL A 982 4.99 25.80 -23.68
N THR A 983 5.04 26.44 -22.52
CA THR A 983 5.10 27.90 -22.39
C THR A 983 6.20 28.31 -21.42
N LEU A 984 7.02 29.28 -21.84
CA LEU A 984 7.96 29.98 -20.97
C LEU A 984 7.32 31.24 -20.41
N THR A 985 7.37 31.43 -19.11
CA THR A 985 6.85 32.62 -18.42
C THR A 985 7.98 33.32 -17.70
N TYR A 986 8.06 34.63 -17.89
CA TYR A 986 9.01 35.47 -17.16
C TYR A 986 8.38 35.97 -15.87
N TYR A 987 9.19 35.99 -14.82
CA TYR A 987 8.83 36.58 -13.56
C TYR A 987 9.87 37.63 -13.20
N ALA A 988 9.45 38.89 -13.05
CA ALA A 988 10.31 39.91 -12.50
C ALA A 988 10.37 39.79 -10.98
N GLN A 989 11.54 40.01 -10.43
CA GLN A 989 11.80 39.87 -8.99
C GLN A 989 12.57 41.05 -8.43
N LYS A 990 12.16 41.51 -7.25
CA LYS A 990 12.79 42.61 -6.52
C LYS A 990 12.87 42.28 -5.03
N GLN A 991 14.02 42.57 -4.45
CA GLN A 991 14.24 42.42 -3.02
C GLN A 991 13.41 43.46 -2.24
N ILE A 992 12.85 43.06 -1.09
CA ILE A 992 12.06 43.93 -0.19
C ILE A 992 12.54 43.94 1.26
#